data_AF-A0A948WKY1-F1
#
_entry.id   AF-A0A948WKY1-F1
#
_cell.length_a   1.000
_cell.length_b   1.000
_cell.length_c   1.000
_cell.angle_alpha   90.00
_cell.angle_beta   90.00
_cell.angle_gamma   90.00
#
_symmetry.space_group_name_H-M   'P 1'
#
loop_
_entity.id
_entity.type
_entity.pdbx_description
1 polymer ?
#
loop_
_entity_poly.entity_id
_entity_poly.type
_entity_poly.pdbx_seq_one_letter_code
_entity_poly.pdbx_strand_id
1 'polypeptide(L)'
;MMAPPTHRRAGQRLLAAVVVAWVPPASFEIRAPDDLRALESRVREVAARARESVVGILMPAPGAPAGAPDAGSGSGTIISADGWVLTAGHVGQAPGREVKVLLADGTEVKGLTYGQHFGPDGDVGLVKIQAAGRELPFVELGAAQSLPTGTPVIALGHPLGPERSPWRPPPLRVGRVIGRDGWLLAIDAPLSPGDSGGGVFNLDGQLVGVNSAASERPDLNLAATAERAQSLMQSMKEGLATGAWLSDAAKDPIEASAEWYSERRGEDAPVRPGDSDAERRDQSERRAAALEALAPLSDPYADAIVTVIVDSRDACHGVFIDDEGHVLTKASELGTAARRIDILLNDGLSVQGKRVAVDRDLDLALVATSSTDATPVDFADAPAPALGDAVVTVGRGMAPMALGFRSLGRYVSGSSDAACRAYLGIAMRPPGEDERAKLPDGLGQMVVSVIPGGSAAQAGIREGDAIVRIDGVPIDSPEAAAAPLRVHAPGESAMVDVWSGGAVRSLEVRLLRPTWIDVRANAGGPVSRRATGFGEVIQHDGVVPANSVGTPIVDSQGRVVGLNIARADRMKTYALPSARVAASVRAMLERVAAGDVLSDEDPAGGVAAARFGADGFARLEPGAARVMGPTAVVLAGEAPATPAAIGGWADVDDVAFWRIEIPSMGRYDVSLDVKGMAGGKVDVFFGNDLMTVPVPRGMQDFARVRVGESVAMEGGTITVRLQPLGRPLGPMMELRAVVVQRTDLLRAVEKVMPLLRFRDMERFKREFEREKRRRERQEDSK
;
A
#
# COMPACT_ATOMS: atom_id res chain seq x y z
N MET A 1 60.23 51.31 35.31
CA MET A 1 60.06 49.87 35.58
C MET A 1 58.56 49.62 35.71
N MET A 2 57.86 49.25 34.63
CA MET A 2 57.53 47.85 34.21
C MET A 2 56.96 47.02 35.38
N ALA A 3 55.74 46.46 35.38
CA ALA A 3 54.76 46.13 34.33
C ALA A 3 53.32 45.94 34.93
N PRO A 4 52.23 45.93 34.12
CA PRO A 4 50.85 45.62 34.57
C PRO A 4 50.44 44.15 34.26
N PRO A 5 49.24 43.68 34.68
CA PRO A 5 48.99 42.26 34.98
C PRO A 5 48.69 41.41 33.74
N THR A 6 49.11 40.15 33.78
CA THR A 6 48.91 39.18 32.70
C THR A 6 47.55 38.47 32.85
N HIS A 7 46.66 38.73 31.91
CA HIS A 7 45.54 37.83 31.60
C HIS A 7 46.10 36.51 31.06
N ARG A 8 45.84 35.38 31.74
CA ARG A 8 45.97 34.04 31.14
C ARG A 8 44.61 33.57 30.63
N ARG A 9 44.38 33.74 29.32
CA ARG A 9 43.54 32.83 28.53
C ARG A 9 44.40 31.62 28.19
N ALA A 10 43.97 30.42 28.55
CA ALA A 10 44.50 29.18 27.99
C ALA A 10 43.38 28.12 28.00
N GLY A 11 42.95 27.72 26.81
CA GLY A 11 41.88 26.74 26.62
C GLY A 11 41.25 26.75 25.23
N GLN A 12 41.93 27.23 24.18
CA GLN A 12 41.53 26.92 22.80
C GLN A 12 42.12 25.57 22.43
N ARG A 13 41.26 24.54 22.43
CA ARG A 13 41.53 23.30 21.69
C ARG A 13 41.54 23.66 20.21
N LEU A 14 42.70 23.52 19.56
CA LEU A 14 42.78 23.51 18.10
C LEU A 14 41.99 22.30 17.59
N LEU A 15 40.78 22.55 17.09
CA LEU A 15 40.14 21.68 16.10
C LEU A 15 40.82 21.99 14.78
N ALA A 16 41.84 21.20 14.43
CA ALA A 16 42.31 21.12 13.06
C ALA A 16 41.25 20.37 12.25
N ALA A 17 40.20 21.08 11.82
CA ALA A 17 39.31 20.59 10.78
C ALA A 17 40.07 20.73 9.45
N VAL A 18 40.68 19.63 9.00
CA VAL A 18 41.06 19.51 7.60
C VAL A 18 39.76 19.35 6.82
N VAL A 19 39.16 20.47 6.43
CA VAL A 19 38.10 20.49 5.42
C VAL A 19 38.79 20.30 4.07
N VAL A 20 38.95 19.05 3.64
CA VAL A 20 39.13 18.80 2.22
C VAL A 20 37.81 19.16 1.58
N ALA A 21 37.76 20.29 0.87
CA ALA A 21 36.61 20.64 0.05
C ALA A 21 36.43 19.55 -1.00
N TRP A 22 35.47 18.65 -0.77
CA TRP A 22 35.02 17.72 -1.79
C TRP A 22 34.29 18.53 -2.85
N VAL A 23 34.93 18.74 -3.98
CA VAL A 23 34.28 19.28 -5.18
C VAL A 23 33.87 18.05 -5.97
N PRO A 24 32.57 17.68 -6.05
CA PRO A 24 32.17 16.64 -6.97
C PRO A 24 32.64 17.07 -8.38
N PRO A 25 33.12 16.13 -9.21
CA PRO A 25 33.25 16.42 -10.63
C PRO A 25 31.90 16.95 -11.13
N ALA A 26 31.93 17.82 -12.14
CA ALA A 26 30.74 18.51 -12.67
C ALA A 26 29.53 17.58 -12.88
N SER A 27 29.74 16.29 -13.14
CA SER A 27 28.75 15.24 -12.95
C SER A 27 29.33 14.09 -12.10
N PHE A 28 28.66 13.75 -10.99
CA PHE A 28 28.98 12.54 -10.23
C PHE A 28 28.25 11.35 -10.85
N GLU A 29 29.00 10.32 -11.25
CA GLU A 29 28.48 9.12 -11.90
C GLU A 29 28.97 7.88 -11.16
N ILE A 30 28.07 6.90 -10.97
CA ILE A 30 28.42 5.60 -10.41
C ILE A 30 28.94 4.73 -11.55
N ARG A 31 30.24 4.42 -11.54
CA ARG A 31 30.90 3.58 -12.54
C ARG A 31 31.48 2.30 -11.95
N ALA A 32 31.60 2.24 -10.62
CA ALA A 32 31.96 1.07 -9.85
C ALA A 32 31.36 1.13 -8.43
N PRO A 33 31.38 0.02 -7.67
CA PRO A 33 30.95 0.01 -6.27
C PRO A 33 31.68 1.02 -5.35
N ASP A 34 32.92 1.39 -5.66
CA ASP A 34 33.66 2.42 -4.91
C ASP A 34 33.04 3.81 -5.04
N ASP A 35 32.48 4.15 -6.21
CA ASP A 35 31.77 5.41 -6.39
C ASP A 35 30.51 5.43 -5.50
N LEU A 36 29.76 4.32 -5.44
CA LEU A 36 28.61 4.22 -4.55
C LEU A 36 29.02 4.41 -3.08
N ARG A 37 30.12 3.82 -2.64
CA ARG A 37 30.66 4.01 -1.28
C ARG A 37 31.04 5.47 -1.01
N ALA A 38 31.62 6.17 -1.98
CA ALA A 38 31.93 7.59 -1.86
C ALA A 38 30.66 8.44 -1.75
N LEU A 39 29.63 8.15 -2.57
CA LEU A 39 28.33 8.81 -2.49
C LEU A 39 27.66 8.57 -1.13
N GLU A 40 27.62 7.31 -0.69
CA GLU A 40 27.05 6.89 0.58
C GLU A 40 27.67 7.66 1.75
N SER A 41 29.00 7.78 1.79
CA SER A 41 29.69 8.54 2.85
C SER A 41 29.22 10.00 2.89
N ARG A 42 29.12 10.65 1.72
CA ARG A 42 28.66 12.06 1.63
C ARG A 42 27.20 12.21 2.02
N VAL A 43 26.34 11.29 1.58
CA VAL A 43 24.92 11.28 1.95
C VAL A 43 24.77 11.13 3.46
N ARG A 44 25.49 10.19 4.08
CA ARG A 44 25.46 9.95 5.54
C ARG A 44 25.89 11.19 6.34
N GLU A 45 26.95 11.87 5.90
CA GLU A 45 27.45 13.11 6.53
C GLU A 45 26.40 14.24 6.53
N VAL A 46 25.67 14.39 5.42
CA VAL A 46 24.70 15.48 5.25
C VAL A 46 23.32 15.15 5.81
N ALA A 47 22.92 13.88 5.75
CA ALA A 47 21.57 13.39 6.04
C ALA A 47 21.01 13.90 7.38
N ALA A 48 21.78 13.76 8.46
CA ALA A 48 21.32 14.13 9.79
C ALA A 48 21.07 15.65 9.89
N ARG A 49 22.04 16.46 9.46
CA ARG A 49 21.96 17.93 9.53
C ARG A 49 20.84 18.48 8.64
N ALA A 50 20.74 18.01 7.41
CA ALA A 50 19.69 18.43 6.49
C ALA A 50 18.30 18.07 7.05
N ARG A 51 18.13 16.83 7.54
CA ARG A 51 16.86 16.36 8.11
C ARG A 51 16.44 17.16 9.34
N GLU A 52 17.38 17.53 10.22
CA GLU A 52 17.08 18.34 11.41
C GLU A 52 16.52 19.72 11.07
N SER A 53 16.93 20.31 9.94
CA SER A 53 16.43 21.61 9.48
C SER A 53 15.05 21.55 8.80
N VAL A 54 14.56 20.36 8.45
CA VAL A 54 13.27 20.19 7.75
C VAL A 54 12.15 19.97 8.76
N VAL A 55 11.05 20.70 8.56
CA VAL A 55 9.91 20.75 9.47
C VAL A 55 8.62 20.38 8.77
N GLY A 56 7.66 19.89 9.54
CA GLY A 56 6.29 19.71 9.09
C GLY A 56 5.46 20.95 9.37
N ILE A 57 4.63 21.39 8.42
CA ILE A 57 3.73 22.54 8.57
C ILE A 57 2.29 22.06 8.54
N LEU A 58 1.50 22.54 9.50
CA LEU A 58 0.10 22.23 9.64
C LEU A 58 -0.69 23.53 9.78
N MET A 59 -1.74 23.65 8.98
CA MET A 59 -2.62 24.81 8.95
C MET A 59 -3.94 24.49 9.61
N PRO A 60 -4.21 25.01 10.82
CA PRO A 60 -5.52 24.89 11.43
C PRO A 60 -6.61 25.52 10.56
N ALA A 61 -7.80 24.91 10.56
CA ALA A 61 -8.97 25.53 9.96
C ALA A 61 -9.38 26.81 10.75
N PRO A 62 -9.71 27.92 10.08
CA PRO A 62 -10.11 29.15 10.76
C PRO A 62 -11.29 28.93 11.71
N GLY A 63 -11.15 29.31 12.99
CA GLY A 63 -12.19 29.17 14.01
C GLY A 63 -12.47 27.73 14.46
N ALA A 64 -11.67 26.75 14.04
CA ALA A 64 -11.89 25.36 14.40
C ALA A 64 -11.49 25.06 15.86
N PRO A 65 -12.27 24.24 16.59
CA PRO A 65 -11.95 23.85 17.95
C PRO A 65 -10.65 23.03 18.02
N ALA A 66 -9.99 23.02 19.19
CA ALA A 66 -8.82 22.20 19.41
C ALA A 66 -9.13 20.71 19.12
N GLY A 67 -8.33 20.08 18.26
CA GLY A 67 -8.52 18.69 17.82
C GLY A 67 -9.27 18.53 16.49
N ALA A 68 -9.77 19.62 15.88
CA ALA A 68 -10.31 19.57 14.52
C ALA A 68 -9.21 19.22 13.49
N PRO A 69 -9.56 18.53 12.39
CA PRO A 69 -8.62 18.25 11.31
C PRO A 69 -8.07 19.54 10.71
N ASP A 70 -6.78 19.53 10.36
CA ASP A 70 -6.13 20.69 9.74
C ASP A 70 -6.71 20.95 8.34
N ALA A 71 -6.84 22.24 7.99
CA ALA A 71 -7.29 22.68 6.67
C ALA A 71 -6.24 22.44 5.56
N GLY A 72 -4.99 22.19 5.94
CA GLY A 72 -3.94 21.80 5.01
C GLY A 72 -2.63 21.49 5.73
N SER A 73 -1.69 20.92 4.98
CA SER A 73 -0.37 20.57 5.50
C SER A 73 0.69 20.64 4.40
N GLY A 74 1.94 20.72 4.83
CA GLY A 74 3.10 20.69 3.95
C GLY A 74 4.38 20.55 4.77
N SER A 75 5.48 20.99 4.18
CA SER A 75 6.81 20.92 4.75
C SER A 75 7.48 22.30 4.73
N GLY A 76 8.57 22.45 5.46
CA GLY A 76 9.39 23.67 5.46
C GLY A 76 10.86 23.36 5.73
N THR A 77 11.74 24.32 5.48
CA THR A 77 13.16 24.24 5.83
C THR A 77 13.58 25.48 6.62
N ILE A 78 14.16 25.28 7.80
CA ILE A 78 14.68 26.35 8.65
C ILE A 78 16.00 26.88 8.04
N ILE A 79 16.04 28.18 7.74
CA ILE A 79 17.16 28.83 7.06
C ILE A 79 17.89 29.87 7.92
N SER A 80 17.45 30.07 9.16
CA SER A 80 18.11 30.99 10.07
C SER A 80 17.94 30.61 11.55
N ALA A 81 18.92 30.99 12.36
CA ALA A 81 18.91 30.80 13.81
C ALA A 81 17.72 31.50 14.51
N ASP A 82 17.25 32.61 13.96
CA ASP A 82 16.11 33.35 14.52
C ASP A 82 14.75 32.75 14.10
N GLY A 83 14.71 31.68 13.29
CA GLY A 83 13.50 30.91 13.00
C GLY A 83 12.76 31.30 11.72
N TRP A 84 13.46 31.75 10.68
CA TRP A 84 12.87 31.85 9.34
C TRP A 84 12.83 30.47 8.69
N VAL A 85 11.68 30.12 8.12
CA VAL A 85 11.41 28.85 7.47
C VAL A 85 10.92 29.11 6.05
N LEU A 86 11.62 28.57 5.06
CA LEU A 86 11.14 28.52 3.68
C LEU A 86 10.11 27.38 3.53
N THR A 87 9.08 27.63 2.74
CA THR A 87 8.05 26.66 2.37
C THR A 87 7.66 26.88 0.90
N ALA A 88 6.80 26.04 0.35
CA ALA A 88 6.11 26.34 -0.89
C ALA A 88 5.07 27.44 -0.64
N GLY A 89 4.92 28.37 -1.58
CA GLY A 89 3.98 29.48 -1.50
C GLY A 89 2.52 29.00 -1.41
N HIS A 90 2.18 27.93 -2.14
CA HIS A 90 0.83 27.36 -2.05
C HIS A 90 0.52 26.70 -0.70
N VAL A 91 1.55 26.27 0.05
CA VAL A 91 1.38 25.72 1.41
C VAL A 91 1.06 26.84 2.38
N GLY A 92 1.72 28.00 2.30
CA GLY A 92 1.42 29.11 3.22
C GLY A 92 0.05 29.75 2.98
N GLN A 93 -0.50 29.62 1.77
CA GLN A 93 -1.75 30.20 1.31
C GLN A 93 -1.78 31.73 1.44
N ALA A 94 -1.93 32.33 2.62
CA ALA A 94 -1.94 33.78 2.77
C ALA A 94 -1.02 34.23 3.90
N PRO A 95 -0.48 35.47 3.87
CA PRO A 95 0.22 36.05 5.01
C PRO A 95 -0.67 36.16 6.25
N GLY A 96 -0.06 36.15 7.44
CA GLY A 96 -0.74 36.40 8.71
C GLY A 96 -1.53 35.22 9.28
N ARG A 97 -1.37 34.02 8.72
CA ARG A 97 -2.02 32.81 9.24
C ARG A 97 -1.16 32.15 10.31
N GLU A 98 -1.80 31.78 11.41
CA GLU A 98 -1.16 30.92 12.41
C GLU A 98 -0.99 29.51 11.85
N VAL A 99 0.21 28.96 12.06
CA VAL A 99 0.56 27.59 11.70
C VAL A 99 1.16 26.87 12.90
N LYS A 100 0.96 25.55 12.92
CA LYS A 100 1.69 24.64 13.80
C LYS A 100 2.85 24.06 13.01
N VAL A 101 4.04 24.09 13.59
CA VAL A 101 5.26 23.59 12.96
C VAL A 101 5.85 22.48 13.81
N LEU A 102 6.04 21.31 13.21
CA LEU A 102 6.64 20.15 13.84
C LEU A 102 8.11 20.08 13.46
N LEU A 103 8.99 20.23 14.44
CA LEU A 103 10.43 20.11 14.27
C LEU A 103 10.83 18.65 14.04
N ALA A 104 12.04 18.40 13.55
CA ALA A 104 12.52 17.05 13.24
C ALA A 104 12.51 16.05 14.42
N ASP A 105 12.52 16.55 15.66
CA ASP A 105 12.40 15.76 16.89
C ASP A 105 10.95 15.52 17.35
N GLY A 106 9.97 16.04 16.61
CA GLY A 106 8.53 15.96 16.90
C GLY A 106 7.99 17.09 17.77
N THR A 107 8.83 18.03 18.21
CA THR A 107 8.39 19.20 18.98
C THR A 107 7.47 20.08 18.14
N GLU A 108 6.28 20.39 18.65
CA GLU A 108 5.38 21.37 18.04
C GLU A 108 5.72 22.79 18.53
N VAL A 109 5.93 23.71 17.58
CA VAL A 109 6.08 25.15 17.84
C VAL A 109 5.07 25.93 17.02
N LYS A 110 4.74 27.15 17.47
CA LYS A 110 3.86 28.05 16.73
C LYS A 110 4.66 28.83 15.68
N GLY A 111 4.01 29.10 14.56
CA GLY A 111 4.53 29.99 13.54
C GLY A 111 3.44 30.89 12.93
N LEU A 112 3.90 31.84 12.14
CA LEU A 112 3.07 32.78 11.38
C LEU A 112 3.54 32.78 9.92
N THR A 113 2.61 32.69 8.97
CA THR A 113 2.92 32.85 7.55
C THR A 113 3.21 34.31 7.21
N TYR A 114 4.15 34.51 6.30
CA TYR A 114 4.54 35.81 5.74
C TYR A 114 4.19 35.85 4.25
N GLY A 115 4.84 36.69 3.44
CA GLY A 115 4.61 36.74 2.00
C GLY A 115 4.78 35.37 1.33
N GLN A 116 3.88 35.10 0.39
CA GLN A 116 3.84 33.86 -0.40
C GLN A 116 3.95 34.24 -1.88
N HIS A 117 4.82 33.54 -2.62
CA HIS A 117 4.95 33.65 -4.06
C HIS A 117 4.56 32.34 -4.72
N PHE A 118 3.63 32.41 -5.65
CA PHE A 118 3.22 31.26 -6.44
C PHE A 118 2.99 31.69 -7.89
N GLY A 119 3.85 31.24 -8.79
CA GLY A 119 3.81 31.61 -10.20
C GLY A 119 4.67 30.73 -11.09
N PRO A 120 4.71 31.01 -12.41
CA PRO A 120 5.47 30.22 -13.38
C PRO A 120 6.98 30.26 -13.14
N ASP A 121 7.46 31.26 -12.40
CA ASP A 121 8.86 31.50 -12.08
C ASP A 121 9.21 31.10 -10.63
N GLY A 122 8.34 30.37 -9.94
CA GLY A 122 8.63 29.77 -8.64
C GLY A 122 7.43 29.64 -7.71
N ASP A 123 7.60 28.78 -6.72
CA ASP A 123 6.64 28.47 -5.68
C ASP A 123 7.37 28.46 -4.34
N VAL A 124 7.44 29.64 -3.72
CA VAL A 124 8.21 29.87 -2.50
C VAL A 124 7.44 30.75 -1.53
N GLY A 125 7.55 30.44 -0.26
CA GLY A 125 6.84 31.08 0.81
C GLY A 125 7.69 31.17 2.06
N LEU A 126 7.29 32.07 2.96
CA LEU A 126 8.02 32.30 4.20
C LEU A 126 7.12 32.10 5.41
N VAL A 127 7.65 31.45 6.43
CA VAL A 127 7.04 31.27 7.75
C VAL A 127 8.04 31.72 8.82
N LYS A 128 7.55 32.36 9.87
CA LYS A 128 8.34 32.70 11.05
C LYS A 128 7.91 31.82 12.21
N ILE A 129 8.83 31.04 12.76
CA ILE A 129 8.58 30.21 13.95
C ILE A 129 9.22 30.82 15.19
N GLN A 130 8.66 30.46 16.34
CA GLN A 130 9.23 30.82 17.62
C GLN A 130 10.27 29.78 18.03
N ALA A 131 11.49 30.23 18.32
CA ALA A 131 12.55 29.36 18.82
C ALA A 131 12.27 28.82 20.24
N ALA A 132 11.22 29.26 20.94
CA ALA A 132 10.80 28.71 22.24
C ALA A 132 11.94 28.45 23.27
N GLY A 133 13.01 29.27 23.25
CA GLY A 133 14.17 29.13 24.14
C GLY A 133 15.21 28.06 23.74
N ARG A 134 15.16 27.50 22.53
CA ARG A 134 16.13 26.51 22.02
C ARG A 134 16.93 27.06 20.83
N GLU A 135 18.09 26.45 20.58
CA GLU A 135 18.79 26.62 19.31
C GLU A 135 18.06 25.84 18.21
N LEU A 136 17.81 26.51 17.08
CA LEU A 136 17.16 25.91 15.92
C LEU A 136 18.22 25.38 14.94
N PRO A 137 18.11 24.14 14.46
CA PRO A 137 18.95 23.64 13.37
C PRO A 137 18.55 24.35 12.07
N PHE A 138 19.48 25.05 11.44
CA PHE A 138 19.24 25.75 10.17
C PHE A 138 20.32 25.45 9.15
N VAL A 139 20.02 25.73 7.89
CA VAL A 139 20.93 25.53 6.76
C VAL A 139 21.18 26.82 5.98
N GLU A 140 22.33 26.87 5.32
CA GLU A 140 22.66 27.95 4.38
C GLU A 140 22.03 27.69 3.01
N LEU A 141 21.75 28.77 2.29
CA LEU A 141 21.32 28.69 0.89
C LEU A 141 22.54 28.43 0.00
N GLY A 142 22.42 27.47 -0.92
CA GLY A 142 23.42 27.13 -1.92
C GLY A 142 23.03 27.66 -3.30
N ALA A 143 24.01 27.69 -4.21
CA ALA A 143 23.76 28.02 -5.60
C ALA A 143 23.15 26.82 -6.31
N ALA A 144 21.85 26.86 -6.56
CA ALA A 144 21.23 25.93 -7.46
C ALA A 144 21.77 26.13 -8.86
N GLN A 145 21.68 27.32 -9.47
CA GLN A 145 21.73 27.53 -10.94
C GLN A 145 22.99 27.00 -11.63
N SER A 146 24.08 26.84 -10.89
CA SER A 146 25.35 26.30 -11.38
C SER A 146 25.47 24.77 -11.28
N LEU A 147 24.55 24.07 -10.60
CA LEU A 147 24.54 22.60 -10.50
C LEU A 147 24.33 21.96 -11.89
N PRO A 148 25.29 21.14 -12.38
CA PRO A 148 25.08 20.44 -13.63
C PRO A 148 24.10 19.28 -13.48
N THR A 149 23.50 18.86 -14.59
CA THR A 149 22.69 17.64 -14.67
C THR A 149 23.52 16.42 -14.23
N GLY A 150 22.89 15.51 -13.49
CA GLY A 150 23.53 14.36 -12.86
C GLY A 150 24.07 14.63 -11.46
N THR A 151 24.12 15.89 -11.00
CA THR A 151 24.60 16.20 -9.64
C THR A 151 23.67 15.58 -8.59
N PRO A 152 24.19 14.77 -7.64
CA PRO A 152 23.40 14.16 -6.59
C PRO A 152 22.87 15.21 -5.61
N VAL A 153 21.62 15.03 -5.20
CA VAL A 153 20.90 15.88 -4.26
C VAL A 153 20.12 15.02 -3.28
N ILE A 154 19.88 15.57 -2.09
CA ILE A 154 19.03 14.98 -1.07
C ILE A 154 17.72 15.76 -1.01
N ALA A 155 16.59 15.09 -1.16
CA ALA A 155 15.27 15.67 -0.97
C ALA A 155 14.65 15.19 0.35
N LEU A 156 14.10 16.12 1.11
CA LEU A 156 13.47 15.88 2.41
C LEU A 156 12.14 16.63 2.49
N GLY A 157 11.16 16.01 3.14
CA GLY A 157 9.81 16.56 3.31
C GLY A 157 8.94 15.57 4.09
N HIS A 158 7.69 15.95 4.34
CA HIS A 158 6.67 15.14 5.00
C HIS A 158 5.64 14.66 3.97
N PRO A 159 5.90 13.52 3.29
CA PRO A 159 4.96 13.00 2.30
C PRO A 159 3.64 12.64 2.97
N LEU A 160 2.54 13.04 2.34
CA LEU A 160 1.15 12.96 2.81
C LEU A 160 0.86 13.80 4.07
N GLY A 161 1.78 14.70 4.42
CA GLY A 161 1.69 15.59 5.57
C GLY A 161 2.41 15.05 6.81
N PRO A 162 2.61 15.89 7.84
CA PRO A 162 3.32 15.49 9.05
C PRO A 162 2.55 14.47 9.91
N GLU A 163 3.16 13.31 10.13
CA GLU A 163 2.59 12.23 10.95
C GLU A 163 3.03 12.41 12.43
N ARG A 164 2.07 12.66 13.33
CA ARG A 164 2.33 13.04 14.73
C ARG A 164 2.36 11.88 15.74
N SER A 165 1.68 10.78 15.45
CA SER A 165 1.42 9.72 16.45
C SER A 165 1.61 8.32 15.87
N PRO A 166 2.81 7.71 16.04
CA PRO A 166 4.00 8.32 16.60
C PRO A 166 4.60 9.28 15.57
N TRP A 167 5.48 10.15 16.06
CA TRP A 167 6.20 11.07 15.22
C TRP A 167 7.01 10.33 14.15
N ARG A 168 6.87 10.76 12.89
CA ARG A 168 7.74 10.35 11.78
C ARG A 168 8.60 11.55 11.35
N PRO A 169 9.93 11.47 11.48
CA PRO A 169 10.80 12.51 10.96
C PRO A 169 10.78 12.51 9.42
N PRO A 170 11.20 13.61 8.77
CA PRO A 170 11.23 13.71 7.31
C PRO A 170 12.07 12.58 6.69
N PRO A 171 11.50 11.69 5.84
CA PRO A 171 12.27 10.67 5.15
C PRO A 171 13.24 11.28 4.13
N LEU A 172 14.48 10.84 4.20
CA LEU A 172 15.53 11.16 3.23
C LEU A 172 15.29 10.42 1.92
N ARG A 173 15.42 11.14 0.79
CA ARG A 173 15.55 10.54 -0.54
C ARG A 173 16.73 11.13 -1.28
N VAL A 174 17.41 10.30 -2.04
CA VAL A 174 18.53 10.69 -2.87
C VAL A 174 18.08 10.66 -4.33
N GLY A 175 18.42 11.70 -5.06
CA GLY A 175 18.26 11.76 -6.50
C GLY A 175 19.33 12.64 -7.10
N ARG A 176 19.06 13.15 -8.29
CA ARG A 176 19.95 13.93 -9.12
C ARG A 176 19.20 15.11 -9.71
N VAL A 177 19.92 16.17 -10.02
CA VAL A 177 19.45 17.22 -10.92
C VAL A 177 19.29 16.61 -12.31
N ILE A 178 18.11 16.72 -12.91
CA ILE A 178 17.82 16.17 -14.25
C ILE A 178 17.51 17.25 -15.29
N GLY A 179 17.28 18.48 -14.86
CA GLY A 179 16.99 19.60 -15.75
C GLY A 179 16.75 20.89 -14.99
N ARG A 180 16.71 22.01 -15.72
CA ARG A 180 16.48 23.34 -15.18
C ARG A 180 15.77 24.22 -16.20
N ASP A 181 14.94 25.13 -15.73
CA ASP A 181 14.42 26.25 -16.53
C ASP A 181 14.18 27.46 -15.63
N GLY A 182 14.91 28.53 -15.91
CA GLY A 182 14.94 29.74 -15.08
C GLY A 182 15.17 29.44 -13.59
N TRP A 183 14.12 29.63 -12.80
CA TRP A 183 14.11 29.49 -11.35
C TRP A 183 13.62 28.12 -10.86
N LEU A 184 13.38 27.18 -11.77
CA LEU A 184 12.91 25.84 -11.48
C LEU A 184 14.03 24.82 -11.66
N LEU A 185 14.07 23.88 -10.72
CA LEU A 185 14.99 22.76 -10.68
C LEU A 185 14.18 21.47 -10.83
N ALA A 186 14.53 20.65 -11.82
CA ALA A 186 13.98 19.31 -11.96
C ALA A 186 14.93 18.28 -11.32
N ILE A 187 14.36 17.39 -10.52
CA ILE A 187 15.08 16.31 -9.82
C ILE A 187 14.38 14.97 -10.01
N ASP A 188 15.16 13.89 -10.01
CA ASP A 188 14.63 12.51 -10.03
C ASP A 188 14.48 11.88 -8.64
N ALA A 189 14.81 12.64 -7.57
CA ALA A 189 14.48 12.23 -6.21
C ALA A 189 12.96 12.18 -6.11
N PRO A 190 12.37 11.05 -5.68
CA PRO A 190 10.93 10.91 -5.79
C PRO A 190 10.26 11.91 -4.79
N LEU A 191 9.09 12.47 -5.13
CA LEU A 191 8.28 13.31 -4.23
C LEU A 191 6.80 12.90 -4.21
N SER A 192 6.04 13.32 -3.21
CA SER A 192 4.59 13.12 -3.10
C SER A 192 3.91 14.36 -2.51
N PRO A 193 2.59 14.51 -2.66
CA PRO A 193 1.85 15.58 -1.99
C PRO A 193 2.21 15.64 -0.49
N GLY A 194 2.39 16.83 0.07
CA GLY A 194 2.87 17.03 1.44
C GLY A 194 4.38 17.31 1.54
N ASP A 195 5.19 16.85 0.57
CA ASP A 195 6.61 17.22 0.50
C ASP A 195 6.83 18.69 0.15
N SER A 196 5.81 19.36 -0.40
CA SER A 196 5.85 20.76 -0.80
C SER A 196 6.31 21.65 0.34
N GLY A 197 7.33 22.46 0.08
CA GLY A 197 8.05 23.31 1.03
C GLY A 197 9.24 22.66 1.72
N GLY A 198 9.41 21.34 1.57
CA GLY A 198 10.60 20.62 2.02
C GLY A 198 11.84 21.02 1.23
N GLY A 199 13.02 20.61 1.70
CA GLY A 199 14.29 21.06 1.14
C GLY A 199 14.90 20.08 0.14
N VAL A 200 15.55 20.64 -0.89
CA VAL A 200 16.51 19.96 -1.78
C VAL A 200 17.90 20.44 -1.44
N PHE A 201 18.80 19.54 -1.07
CA PHE A 201 20.13 19.83 -0.56
C PHE A 201 21.20 19.28 -1.50
N ASN A 202 22.27 20.04 -1.70
CA ASN A 202 23.49 19.49 -2.30
C ASN A 202 24.25 18.63 -1.26
N LEU A 203 25.29 17.92 -1.71
CA LEU A 203 26.11 17.08 -0.83
C LEU A 203 27.13 17.86 0.04
N ASP A 204 27.09 19.19 0.02
CA ASP A 204 27.71 20.04 1.06
C ASP A 204 26.69 20.41 2.15
N GLY A 205 25.43 20.00 1.98
CA GLY A 205 24.29 20.22 2.86
C GLY A 205 23.83 21.68 2.90
N GLN A 206 23.97 22.39 1.79
CA GLN A 206 23.33 23.68 1.52
C GLN A 206 21.98 23.44 0.84
N LEU A 207 20.98 24.28 1.13
CA LEU A 207 19.68 24.26 0.50
C LEU A 207 19.78 24.85 -0.91
N VAL A 208 19.55 24.04 -1.94
CA VAL A 208 19.56 24.47 -3.35
C VAL A 208 18.16 24.56 -3.95
N GLY A 209 17.14 24.04 -3.27
CA GLY A 209 15.77 24.18 -3.75
C GLY A 209 14.72 23.91 -2.68
N VAL A 210 13.50 24.37 -2.95
CA VAL A 210 12.29 24.16 -2.16
C VAL A 210 11.36 23.28 -2.98
N ASN A 211 11.06 22.07 -2.48
CA ASN A 211 10.14 21.12 -3.11
C ASN A 211 8.83 21.83 -3.42
N SER A 212 8.34 21.75 -4.66
CA SER A 212 7.12 22.46 -5.07
C SER A 212 6.07 21.48 -5.57
N ALA A 213 6.39 20.69 -6.60
CA ALA A 213 5.42 19.82 -7.25
C ALA A 213 5.97 18.43 -7.53
N ALA A 214 5.13 17.43 -7.28
CA ALA A 214 5.35 16.06 -7.70
C ALA A 214 4.64 15.81 -9.04
N SER A 215 5.37 15.33 -10.06
CA SER A 215 4.75 14.92 -11.34
C SER A 215 4.05 13.57 -11.20
N GLU A 216 3.20 13.18 -12.15
CA GLU A 216 2.71 11.80 -12.26
C GLU A 216 3.86 10.79 -12.43
N ARG A 217 4.92 11.21 -13.13
CA ARG A 217 6.20 10.50 -13.22
C ARG A 217 6.95 10.56 -11.88
N PRO A 218 7.22 9.42 -11.21
CA PRO A 218 7.94 9.40 -9.94
C PRO A 218 9.35 9.99 -10.01
N ASP A 219 10.00 9.85 -11.15
CA ASP A 219 11.38 10.24 -11.48
C ASP A 219 11.50 11.66 -12.04
N LEU A 220 10.42 12.47 -12.00
CA LEU A 220 10.44 13.86 -12.41
C LEU A 220 9.69 14.70 -11.38
N ASN A 221 10.40 15.51 -10.61
CA ASN A 221 9.80 16.38 -9.63
C ASN A 221 10.43 17.77 -9.68
N LEU A 222 9.67 18.79 -9.26
CA LEU A 222 10.07 20.19 -9.39
C LEU A 222 10.28 20.83 -8.04
N ALA A 223 11.35 21.63 -7.96
CA ALA A 223 11.66 22.51 -6.86
C ALA A 223 11.90 23.94 -7.35
N ALA A 224 11.46 24.93 -6.59
CA ALA A 224 11.88 26.30 -6.80
C ALA A 224 13.31 26.48 -6.26
N THR A 225 14.20 27.10 -7.02
CA THR A 225 15.60 27.27 -6.64
C THR A 225 15.77 28.14 -5.38
N ALA A 226 16.81 27.85 -4.59
CA ALA A 226 17.13 28.63 -3.39
C ALA A 226 17.44 30.10 -3.71
N GLU A 227 18.06 30.39 -4.87
CA GLU A 227 18.29 31.74 -5.34
C GLU A 227 16.98 32.48 -5.64
N ARG A 228 15.94 31.78 -6.11
CA ARG A 228 14.62 32.39 -6.28
C ARG A 228 14.05 32.81 -4.94
N ALA A 229 14.09 31.93 -3.95
CA ALA A 229 13.68 32.24 -2.59
C ALA A 229 14.50 33.42 -2.00
N GLN A 230 15.80 33.46 -2.26
CA GLN A 230 16.67 34.56 -1.85
C GLN A 230 16.28 35.89 -2.52
N SER A 231 16.00 35.88 -3.82
CA SER A 231 15.60 37.09 -4.58
C SER A 231 14.30 37.71 -4.07
N LEU A 232 13.39 36.88 -3.55
CA LEU A 232 12.10 37.29 -3.02
C LEU A 232 12.09 37.51 -1.50
N MET A 233 13.19 37.24 -0.81
CA MET A 233 13.27 37.20 0.66
C MET A 233 12.79 38.51 1.31
N GLN A 234 13.22 39.64 0.77
CA GLN A 234 12.84 40.95 1.32
C GLN A 234 11.34 41.18 1.17
N SER A 235 10.79 40.98 -0.03
CA SER A 235 9.37 41.12 -0.31
C SER A 235 8.54 40.14 0.53
N MET A 236 9.01 38.90 0.74
CA MET A 236 8.31 37.93 1.60
C MET A 236 8.27 38.38 3.05
N LYS A 237 9.35 38.95 3.60
CA LYS A 237 9.38 39.50 4.97
C LYS A 237 8.44 40.69 5.14
N GLU A 238 8.31 41.53 4.12
CA GLU A 238 7.40 42.68 4.11
C GLU A 238 5.94 42.30 3.84
N GLY A 239 5.70 41.10 3.28
CA GLY A 239 4.37 40.60 2.87
C GLY A 239 3.30 40.62 3.96
N LEU A 240 3.70 40.53 5.24
CA LEU A 240 2.77 40.65 6.36
C LEU A 240 2.14 42.06 6.46
N ALA A 241 2.91 43.11 6.16
CA ALA A 241 2.44 44.49 6.22
C ALA A 241 1.68 44.91 4.96
N THR A 242 1.99 44.31 3.81
CA THR A 242 1.35 44.64 2.52
C THR A 242 0.13 43.79 2.21
N GLY A 243 -0.09 42.69 2.94
CA GLY A 243 -1.20 41.75 2.73
C GLY A 243 -1.13 41.02 1.39
N ALA A 244 0.01 41.10 0.69
CA ALA A 244 0.12 40.72 -0.71
C ALA A 244 0.57 39.26 -0.88
N TRP A 245 -0.12 38.56 -1.78
CA TRP A 245 0.56 37.57 -2.61
C TRP A 245 1.61 38.30 -3.46
N LEU A 246 2.80 37.72 -3.60
CA LEU A 246 3.87 38.31 -4.42
C LEU A 246 3.66 38.04 -5.92
N SER A 247 2.65 37.25 -6.29
CA SER A 247 2.21 37.02 -7.67
C SER A 247 1.05 37.95 -8.07
N ASP A 248 0.91 38.23 -9.37
CA ASP A 248 -0.18 39.05 -9.91
C ASP A 248 -1.54 38.46 -9.52
N ALA A 249 -2.24 39.17 -8.63
CA ALA A 249 -3.46 38.75 -7.94
C ALA A 249 -4.73 38.63 -8.82
N ALA A 250 -4.59 38.40 -10.13
CA ALA A 250 -5.71 38.43 -11.07
C ALA A 250 -6.45 37.08 -11.24
N LYS A 251 -5.90 35.97 -10.74
CA LYS A 251 -6.55 34.64 -10.72
C LYS A 251 -6.39 34.00 -9.35
N ASP A 252 -7.36 33.19 -8.92
CA ASP A 252 -7.19 32.31 -7.76
C ASP A 252 -5.89 31.50 -7.96
N PRO A 253 -4.88 31.63 -7.09
CA PRO A 253 -3.62 30.92 -7.23
C PRO A 253 -3.80 29.40 -7.33
N ILE A 254 -4.86 28.84 -6.74
CA ILE A 254 -5.20 27.42 -6.84
C ILE A 254 -5.72 27.06 -8.24
N GLU A 255 -6.57 27.88 -8.86
CA GLU A 255 -7.03 27.64 -10.25
C GLU A 255 -5.93 27.90 -11.29
N ALA A 256 -5.15 28.98 -11.13
CA ALA A 256 -3.99 29.26 -11.98
C ALA A 256 -2.87 28.21 -11.82
N SER A 257 -2.74 27.61 -10.62
CA SER A 257 -1.83 26.49 -10.35
C SER A 257 -2.25 25.21 -11.05
N ALA A 258 -3.55 24.91 -11.06
CA ALA A 258 -4.07 23.77 -11.78
C ALA A 258 -3.72 23.94 -13.26
N GLU A 259 -3.86 25.12 -13.86
CA GLU A 259 -3.50 25.31 -15.28
C GLU A 259 -1.99 25.12 -15.60
N TRP A 260 -1.07 25.36 -14.66
CA TRP A 260 0.38 25.26 -14.89
C TRP A 260 0.96 23.89 -14.46
N TYR A 261 0.51 23.36 -13.33
CA TYR A 261 0.93 22.05 -12.79
C TYR A 261 0.02 20.90 -13.23
N SER A 262 -1.29 21.11 -13.42
CA SER A 262 -2.20 20.11 -14.00
C SER A 262 -2.13 20.19 -15.53
N GLU A 263 -1.47 19.19 -16.08
CA GLU A 263 -1.56 18.71 -17.46
C GLU A 263 -2.26 19.61 -18.50
N ARG A 264 -1.50 20.46 -19.19
CA ARG A 264 -1.83 20.73 -20.60
C ARG A 264 -1.68 19.43 -21.37
N ARG A 265 -2.81 18.82 -21.77
CA ARG A 265 -2.85 17.79 -22.81
C ARG A 265 -2.97 18.49 -24.17
N GLY A 266 -1.88 18.51 -24.93
CA GLY A 266 -1.82 19.03 -26.31
C GLY A 266 -0.38 19.17 -26.82
N GLU A 267 -0.20 19.15 -28.14
CA GLU A 267 1.12 19.27 -28.81
C GLU A 267 1.84 20.61 -28.52
N ASP A 268 1.12 21.64 -28.06
CA ASP A 268 1.62 22.99 -27.78
C ASP A 268 1.97 23.25 -26.29
N ALA A 269 1.97 22.21 -25.43
CA ALA A 269 2.37 22.37 -24.03
C ALA A 269 3.89 22.63 -23.91
N PRO A 270 4.34 23.60 -23.09
CA PRO A 270 5.77 23.79 -22.86
C PRO A 270 6.38 22.54 -22.21
N VAL A 271 7.48 22.06 -22.80
CA VAL A 271 8.23 20.90 -22.29
C VAL A 271 8.89 21.30 -20.97
N ARG A 272 8.60 20.54 -19.91
CA ARG A 272 9.19 20.76 -18.58
C ARG A 272 10.68 20.37 -18.61
N PRO A 273 11.52 20.97 -17.75
CA PRO A 273 12.93 20.57 -17.67
C PRO A 273 13.05 19.11 -17.25
N GLY A 274 13.88 18.35 -17.94
CA GLY A 274 13.99 16.90 -17.71
C GLY A 274 12.85 16.07 -18.30
N ASP A 275 11.96 16.66 -19.11
CA ASP A 275 10.80 15.98 -19.72
C ASP A 275 10.80 16.02 -21.26
N SER A 276 11.90 16.39 -21.90
CA SER A 276 12.06 16.14 -23.33
C SER A 276 12.37 14.66 -23.61
N ASP A 277 12.07 14.18 -24.82
CA ASP A 277 12.43 12.82 -25.24
C ASP A 277 13.93 12.53 -25.18
N ALA A 278 14.76 13.55 -25.38
CA ALA A 278 16.21 13.43 -25.28
C ALA A 278 16.66 13.27 -23.82
N GLU A 279 16.14 14.11 -22.92
CA GLU A 279 16.45 14.03 -21.49
C GLU A 279 15.93 12.73 -20.88
N ARG A 280 14.74 12.26 -21.25
CA ARG A 280 14.20 10.96 -20.81
C ARG A 280 15.13 9.80 -21.19
N ARG A 281 15.64 9.81 -22.42
CA ARG A 281 16.59 8.79 -22.89
C ARG A 281 17.91 8.86 -22.13
N ASP A 282 18.49 10.05 -21.98
CA ASP A 282 19.73 10.26 -21.20
C ASP A 282 19.57 9.81 -19.74
N GLN A 283 18.46 10.16 -19.08
CA GLN A 283 18.16 9.72 -17.70
C GLN A 283 18.08 8.20 -17.58
N SER A 284 17.38 7.55 -18.51
CA SER A 284 17.21 6.10 -18.57
C SER A 284 18.55 5.40 -18.79
N GLU A 285 19.34 5.87 -19.76
CA GLU A 285 20.67 5.33 -20.08
C GLU A 285 21.64 5.49 -18.91
N ARG A 286 21.70 6.66 -18.26
CA ARG A 286 22.53 6.88 -17.06
C ARG A 286 22.12 6.00 -15.89
N ARG A 287 20.81 5.78 -15.69
CA ARG A 287 20.30 4.91 -14.63
C ARG A 287 20.67 3.45 -14.91
N ALA A 288 20.50 3.00 -16.15
CA ALA A 288 20.89 1.65 -16.56
C ALA A 288 22.39 1.42 -16.36
N ALA A 289 23.23 2.36 -16.83
CA ALA A 289 24.68 2.28 -16.67
C ALA A 289 25.12 2.27 -15.19
N ALA A 290 24.47 3.07 -14.34
CA ALA A 290 24.75 3.06 -12.90
C ALA A 290 24.36 1.73 -12.24
N LEU A 291 23.26 1.10 -12.65
CA LEU A 291 22.87 -0.21 -12.14
C LEU A 291 23.83 -1.30 -12.64
N GLU A 292 24.19 -1.30 -13.92
CA GLU A 292 25.17 -2.22 -14.50
C GLU A 292 26.53 -2.14 -13.79
N ALA A 293 26.99 -0.93 -13.47
CA ALA A 293 28.20 -0.70 -12.68
C ALA A 293 28.16 -1.31 -11.26
N LEU A 294 26.96 -1.58 -10.73
CA LEU A 294 26.73 -2.17 -9.41
C LEU A 294 26.44 -3.67 -9.46
N ALA A 295 26.41 -4.28 -10.65
CA ALA A 295 26.26 -5.72 -10.84
C ALA A 295 27.18 -6.57 -9.93
N PRO A 296 28.47 -6.22 -9.71
CA PRO A 296 29.34 -6.99 -8.79
C PRO A 296 28.84 -7.12 -7.35
N LEU A 297 27.92 -6.25 -6.90
CA LEU A 297 27.32 -6.33 -5.56
C LEU A 297 26.14 -7.31 -5.50
N SER A 298 25.41 -7.49 -6.60
CA SER A 298 24.16 -8.26 -6.66
C SER A 298 24.26 -9.60 -7.40
N ASP A 299 25.13 -9.69 -8.41
CA ASP A 299 25.30 -10.87 -9.26
C ASP A 299 25.53 -12.17 -8.48
N PRO A 300 26.26 -12.20 -7.35
CA PRO A 300 26.40 -13.42 -6.55
C PRO A 300 25.08 -14.03 -6.08
N TYR A 301 23.99 -13.26 -6.08
CA TYR A 301 22.67 -13.68 -5.60
C TYR A 301 21.60 -13.74 -6.71
N ALA A 302 21.93 -13.33 -7.94
CA ALA A 302 20.95 -13.18 -9.02
C ALA A 302 20.26 -14.50 -9.38
N ASP A 303 21.03 -15.61 -9.39
CA ASP A 303 20.52 -16.96 -9.68
C ASP A 303 19.55 -17.49 -8.62
N ALA A 304 19.59 -16.92 -7.41
CA ALA A 304 18.68 -17.29 -6.33
C ALA A 304 17.27 -16.73 -6.54
N ILE A 305 17.09 -15.72 -7.41
CA ILE A 305 15.85 -14.97 -7.54
C ILE A 305 14.93 -15.62 -8.57
N VAL A 306 13.69 -15.87 -8.16
CA VAL A 306 12.66 -16.47 -8.98
C VAL A 306 11.44 -15.56 -9.09
N THR A 307 10.59 -15.79 -10.09
CA THR A 307 9.24 -15.22 -10.12
C THR A 307 8.24 -16.26 -9.64
N VAL A 308 7.43 -15.88 -8.66
CA VAL A 308 6.33 -16.72 -8.16
C VAL A 308 5.06 -16.34 -8.91
N ILE A 309 4.51 -17.31 -9.62
CA ILE A 309 3.31 -17.18 -10.44
C ILE A 309 2.16 -17.86 -9.71
N VAL A 310 1.03 -17.17 -9.57
CA VAL A 310 -0.16 -17.68 -8.90
C VAL A 310 -1.34 -17.59 -9.84
N ASP A 311 -1.95 -18.74 -10.12
CA ASP A 311 -3.09 -18.87 -11.04
C ASP A 311 -2.84 -18.11 -12.36
N SER A 312 -1.65 -18.32 -12.96
CA SER A 312 -1.17 -17.70 -14.20
C SER A 312 -0.92 -16.19 -14.16
N ARG A 313 -0.76 -15.59 -12.96
CA ARG A 313 -0.37 -14.19 -12.79
C ARG A 313 0.97 -14.08 -12.07
N ASP A 314 1.85 -13.21 -12.55
CA ASP A 314 3.08 -12.83 -11.84
C ASP A 314 2.69 -12.15 -10.52
N ALA A 315 2.82 -12.89 -9.42
CA ALA A 315 2.36 -12.44 -8.11
C ALA A 315 3.42 -11.59 -7.44
N CYS A 316 4.63 -12.13 -7.29
CA CYS A 316 5.77 -11.47 -6.69
C CYS A 316 7.07 -12.21 -7.07
N HIS A 317 8.22 -11.74 -6.57
CA HIS A 317 9.46 -12.51 -6.63
C HIS A 317 9.61 -13.38 -5.39
N GLY A 318 10.50 -14.36 -5.49
CA GLY A 318 10.97 -15.14 -4.35
C GLY A 318 12.48 -15.34 -4.43
N VAL A 319 13.05 -15.89 -3.37
CA VAL A 319 14.47 -16.17 -3.25
C VAL A 319 14.69 -17.57 -2.68
N PHE A 320 15.58 -18.34 -3.29
CA PHE A 320 16.03 -19.61 -2.72
C PHE A 320 16.81 -19.37 -1.43
N ILE A 321 16.46 -20.09 -0.37
CA ILE A 321 17.06 -19.93 0.97
C ILE A 321 17.84 -21.16 1.44
N ASP A 322 17.71 -22.29 0.74
CA ASP A 322 18.48 -23.51 0.95
C ASP A 322 18.63 -24.32 -0.34
N ASP A 323 19.42 -25.39 -0.27
CA ASP A 323 19.65 -26.36 -1.34
C ASP A 323 18.58 -27.48 -1.38
N GLU A 324 17.57 -27.42 -0.50
CA GLU A 324 16.45 -28.36 -0.44
C GLU A 324 15.26 -27.91 -1.31
N GLY A 325 15.36 -26.74 -1.95
CA GLY A 325 14.35 -26.22 -2.86
C GLY A 325 13.28 -25.39 -2.17
N HIS A 326 13.60 -24.72 -1.06
CA HIS A 326 12.69 -23.76 -0.43
C HIS A 326 12.90 -22.34 -0.96
N VAL A 327 11.79 -21.75 -1.42
CA VAL A 327 11.72 -20.36 -1.87
C VAL A 327 10.98 -19.54 -0.83
N LEU A 328 11.65 -18.51 -0.30
CA LEU A 328 11.04 -17.49 0.54
C LEU A 328 10.41 -16.40 -0.33
N THR A 329 9.16 -16.03 -0.02
CA THR A 329 8.43 -14.99 -0.76
C THR A 329 7.42 -14.28 0.16
N LYS A 330 6.66 -13.33 -0.40
CA LYS A 330 5.63 -12.56 0.31
C LYS A 330 4.30 -13.31 0.33
N ALA A 331 3.77 -13.61 1.52
CA ALA A 331 2.58 -14.43 1.69
C ALA A 331 1.31 -13.81 1.11
N SER A 332 1.06 -12.52 1.37
CA SER A 332 -0.16 -11.83 0.92
C SER A 332 -0.28 -11.73 -0.60
N GLU A 333 0.82 -11.74 -1.35
CA GLU A 333 0.77 -11.74 -2.82
C GLU A 333 0.38 -13.11 -3.39
N LEU A 334 0.58 -14.19 -2.61
CA LEU A 334 0.09 -15.52 -2.98
C LEU A 334 -1.43 -15.66 -2.84
N GLY A 335 -2.06 -14.85 -2.00
CA GLY A 335 -3.47 -15.00 -1.64
C GLY A 335 -3.74 -16.25 -0.78
N THR A 336 -4.94 -16.33 -0.19
CA THR A 336 -5.30 -17.40 0.74
C THR A 336 -5.77 -18.68 0.05
N ALA A 337 -6.22 -18.60 -1.20
CA ALA A 337 -6.86 -19.68 -1.94
C ALA A 337 -6.23 -19.97 -3.32
N ALA A 338 -4.92 -19.71 -3.47
CA ALA A 338 -4.16 -20.06 -4.67
C ALA A 338 -4.38 -21.54 -5.03
N ARG A 339 -4.80 -21.83 -6.27
CA ARG A 339 -4.96 -23.22 -6.73
C ARG A 339 -3.65 -23.79 -7.21
N ARG A 340 -2.86 -22.93 -7.84
CA ARG A 340 -1.60 -23.30 -8.45
C ARG A 340 -0.58 -22.21 -8.17
N ILE A 341 0.55 -22.65 -7.63
CA ILE A 341 1.74 -21.83 -7.47
C ILE A 341 2.79 -22.46 -8.39
N ASP A 342 3.27 -21.68 -9.35
CA ASP A 342 4.39 -22.06 -10.20
C ASP A 342 5.58 -21.14 -9.88
N ILE A 343 6.79 -21.65 -9.99
CA ILE A 343 8.03 -20.93 -9.77
C ILE A 343 8.77 -20.88 -11.10
N LEU A 344 8.90 -19.67 -11.66
CA LEU A 344 9.68 -19.41 -12.85
C LEU A 344 11.14 -19.14 -12.45
N LEU A 345 12.01 -20.08 -12.80
CA LEU A 345 13.45 -20.06 -12.58
C LEU A 345 14.15 -19.10 -13.56
N ASN A 346 15.42 -18.79 -13.29
CA ASN A 346 16.17 -17.81 -14.08
C ASN A 346 16.49 -18.29 -15.52
N ASP A 347 16.61 -19.60 -15.71
CA ASP A 347 16.77 -20.24 -17.03
C ASP A 347 15.48 -20.26 -17.86
N GLY A 348 14.37 -19.77 -17.31
CA GLY A 348 13.05 -19.75 -17.92
C GLY A 348 12.23 -21.02 -17.69
N LEU A 349 12.75 -22.02 -16.98
CA LEU A 349 11.99 -23.21 -16.59
C LEU A 349 10.94 -22.85 -15.54
N SER A 350 9.74 -23.40 -15.68
CA SER A 350 8.66 -23.27 -14.70
C SER A 350 8.45 -24.60 -13.98
N VAL A 351 8.58 -24.58 -12.65
CA VAL A 351 8.40 -25.74 -11.79
C VAL A 351 7.23 -25.52 -10.83
N GLN A 352 6.53 -26.58 -10.45
CA GLN A 352 5.43 -26.45 -9.51
C GLN A 352 5.97 -26.13 -8.10
N GLY A 353 5.33 -25.18 -7.43
CA GLY A 353 5.58 -24.83 -6.05
C GLY A 353 4.44 -25.27 -5.15
N LYS A 354 4.75 -25.58 -3.89
CA LYS A 354 3.78 -25.85 -2.83
C LYS A 354 4.08 -24.97 -1.63
N ARG A 355 3.12 -24.18 -1.17
CA ARG A 355 3.28 -23.38 0.05
C ARG A 355 3.31 -24.31 1.27
N VAL A 356 4.41 -24.29 2.02
CA VAL A 356 4.66 -25.22 3.14
C VAL A 356 4.62 -24.53 4.51
N ALA A 357 4.92 -23.23 4.58
CA ALA A 357 4.83 -22.45 5.81
C ALA A 357 4.49 -20.99 5.52
N VAL A 358 3.93 -20.31 6.53
CA VAL A 358 3.63 -18.88 6.49
C VAL A 358 3.91 -18.28 7.86
N ASP A 359 4.63 -17.15 7.86
CA ASP A 359 4.73 -16.20 8.95
C ASP A 359 3.82 -15.01 8.62
N ARG A 360 2.70 -14.91 9.33
CA ARG A 360 1.69 -13.87 9.07
C ARG A 360 2.11 -12.50 9.59
N ASP A 361 2.92 -12.45 10.64
CA ASP A 361 3.35 -11.20 11.26
C ASP A 361 4.28 -10.46 10.29
N LEU A 362 5.23 -11.21 9.72
CA LEU A 362 6.15 -10.70 8.70
C LEU A 362 5.61 -10.72 7.28
N ASP A 363 4.49 -11.41 7.05
CA ASP A 363 3.91 -11.64 5.72
C ASP A 363 4.87 -12.39 4.78
N LEU A 364 5.55 -13.40 5.34
CA LEU A 364 6.46 -14.29 4.61
C LEU A 364 5.82 -15.66 4.40
N ALA A 365 6.11 -16.27 3.25
CA ALA A 365 5.72 -17.64 2.94
C ALA A 365 6.94 -18.44 2.45
N LEU A 366 7.02 -19.71 2.85
CA LEU A 366 7.90 -20.69 2.23
C LEU A 366 7.12 -21.50 1.20
N VAL A 367 7.69 -21.59 0.00
CA VAL A 367 7.19 -22.42 -1.09
C VAL A 367 8.26 -23.46 -1.42
N ALA A 368 7.94 -24.73 -1.20
CA ALA A 368 8.80 -25.85 -1.56
C ALA A 368 8.63 -26.17 -3.06
N THR A 369 9.72 -26.54 -3.72
CA THR A 369 9.72 -26.99 -5.11
C THR A 369 10.72 -28.12 -5.32
N SER A 370 10.61 -28.82 -6.47
CA SER A 370 11.53 -29.90 -6.84
C SER A 370 12.85 -29.40 -7.42
N SER A 371 12.99 -28.09 -7.67
CA SER A 371 14.24 -27.51 -8.17
C SER A 371 15.17 -27.16 -7.03
N THR A 372 16.43 -27.58 -7.16
CA THR A 372 17.53 -27.29 -6.22
C THR A 372 18.70 -26.56 -6.90
N ASP A 373 18.55 -26.23 -8.19
CA ASP A 373 19.62 -25.67 -9.03
C ASP A 373 19.72 -24.14 -8.89
N ALA A 374 19.93 -23.66 -7.67
CA ALA A 374 20.19 -22.25 -7.39
C ALA A 374 21.13 -22.09 -6.20
N THR A 375 21.94 -21.04 -6.21
CA THR A 375 22.77 -20.69 -5.04
C THR A 375 21.88 -20.06 -3.98
N PRO A 376 21.73 -20.65 -2.78
CA PRO A 376 20.86 -20.09 -1.75
C PRO A 376 21.36 -18.77 -1.21
N VAL A 377 20.43 -17.91 -0.79
CA VAL A 377 20.74 -16.67 -0.07
C VAL A 377 20.69 -16.92 1.43
N ASP A 378 21.84 -16.76 2.09
CA ASP A 378 21.92 -16.72 3.54
C ASP A 378 21.58 -15.31 4.05
N PHE A 379 20.52 -15.22 4.87
CA PHE A 379 20.16 -14.00 5.59
C PHE A 379 20.93 -13.89 6.91
N ALA A 380 22.25 -14.03 6.85
CA ALA A 380 23.11 -13.87 8.01
C ALA A 380 22.80 -12.56 8.77
N ASP A 381 23.01 -12.58 10.09
CA ASP A 381 22.77 -11.43 10.95
C ASP A 381 23.75 -10.30 10.60
N ALA A 382 23.30 -9.43 9.70
CA ALA A 382 24.02 -8.26 9.23
C ALA A 382 23.41 -7.02 9.89
N PRO A 383 24.23 -6.05 10.31
CA PRO A 383 23.71 -4.83 10.91
C PRO A 383 22.82 -4.10 9.90
N ALA A 384 21.66 -3.64 10.37
CA ALA A 384 20.78 -2.84 9.54
C ALA A 384 21.51 -1.56 9.10
N PRO A 385 21.36 -1.11 7.83
CA PRO A 385 22.08 0.07 7.30
C PRO A 385 21.80 1.33 8.11
N ALA A 386 22.69 2.30 8.22
CA ALA A 386 22.39 3.58 8.87
C ALA A 386 21.53 4.51 7.97
N LEU A 387 21.01 5.61 8.53
CA LEU A 387 20.31 6.63 7.73
C LEU A 387 21.24 7.16 6.62
N GLY A 388 20.77 7.13 5.38
CA GLY A 388 21.57 7.56 4.23
C GLY A 388 22.52 6.50 3.68
N ASP A 389 22.53 5.29 4.24
CA ASP A 389 23.29 4.17 3.67
C ASP A 389 22.63 3.67 2.38
N ALA A 390 23.45 3.27 1.41
CA ALA A 390 22.95 2.71 0.17
C ALA A 390 22.44 1.28 0.37
N VAL A 391 21.37 0.95 -0.33
CA VAL A 391 20.83 -0.40 -0.46
C VAL A 391 20.59 -0.71 -1.93
N VAL A 392 21.05 -1.86 -2.38
CA VAL A 392 20.93 -2.33 -3.75
C VAL A 392 19.99 -3.52 -3.78
N THR A 393 18.92 -3.42 -4.56
CA THR A 393 17.95 -4.52 -4.71
C THR A 393 18.43 -5.50 -5.76
N VAL A 394 18.57 -6.76 -5.37
CA VAL A 394 18.99 -7.84 -6.27
C VAL A 394 17.88 -8.11 -7.31
N GLY A 395 18.28 -8.21 -8.58
CA GLY A 395 17.41 -8.57 -9.70
C GLY A 395 17.56 -10.04 -10.10
N ARG A 396 16.71 -10.52 -11.01
CA ARG A 396 16.81 -11.87 -11.60
C ARG A 396 17.93 -11.97 -12.66
N GLY A 397 18.46 -10.85 -13.18
CA GLY A 397 19.47 -10.83 -14.25
C GLY A 397 20.82 -10.26 -13.83
N MET A 398 21.71 -10.05 -14.81
CA MET A 398 23.09 -9.54 -14.64
C MET A 398 23.21 -8.04 -14.26
N ALA A 399 22.24 -7.52 -13.51
CA ALA A 399 22.28 -6.19 -12.93
C ALA A 399 21.25 -6.10 -11.78
N PRO A 400 21.51 -5.26 -10.77
CA PRO A 400 20.54 -4.96 -9.74
C PRO A 400 19.31 -4.26 -10.31
N MET A 401 18.16 -4.51 -9.69
CA MET A 401 16.87 -3.94 -10.10
C MET A 401 16.73 -2.47 -9.70
N ALA A 402 17.25 -2.10 -8.54
CA ALA A 402 17.15 -0.75 -8.02
C ALA A 402 18.31 -0.40 -7.09
N LEU A 403 18.70 0.87 -7.10
CA LEU A 403 19.49 1.50 -6.07
C LEU A 403 18.55 2.38 -5.23
N GLY A 404 18.69 2.31 -3.91
CA GLY A 404 18.06 3.22 -2.97
C GLY A 404 18.97 3.55 -1.80
N PHE A 405 18.49 4.42 -0.94
CA PHE A 405 19.14 4.84 0.29
C PHE A 405 18.17 4.72 1.44
N ARG A 406 18.66 4.31 2.61
CA ARG A 406 17.82 4.17 3.81
C ARG A 406 17.28 5.55 4.21
N SER A 407 15.97 5.72 4.11
CA SER A 407 15.28 6.99 4.25
C SER A 407 15.05 7.42 5.70
N LEU A 408 14.97 6.45 6.62
CA LEU A 408 14.68 6.69 8.04
C LEU A 408 15.64 5.89 8.92
N GLY A 409 15.82 6.36 10.15
CA GLY A 409 16.47 5.56 11.20
C GLY A 409 15.60 4.36 11.60
N ARG A 410 15.55 4.03 12.90
CA ARG A 410 14.62 3.01 13.39
C ARG A 410 13.17 3.41 13.05
N TYR A 411 12.43 2.52 12.38
CA TYR A 411 11.08 2.79 11.94
C TYR A 411 10.21 1.52 12.01
N VAL A 412 8.99 1.67 12.49
CA VAL A 412 7.99 0.59 12.55
C VAL A 412 6.95 0.82 11.47
N SER A 413 6.83 -0.11 10.52
CA SER A 413 5.89 0.00 9.41
C SER A 413 4.44 0.12 9.91
N GLY A 414 3.68 1.05 9.33
CA GLY A 414 2.29 1.33 9.73
C GLY A 414 2.15 2.09 11.05
N SER A 415 3.23 2.30 11.80
CA SER A 415 3.15 3.05 13.06
C SER A 415 2.67 4.48 12.82
N SER A 416 3.21 5.15 11.79
CA SER A 416 2.96 6.56 11.51
C SER A 416 2.15 6.82 10.22
N ASP A 417 2.12 5.87 9.26
CA ASP A 417 1.55 6.06 7.90
C ASP A 417 0.02 6.12 7.84
N ALA A 418 -0.56 7.32 8.02
CA ALA A 418 -2.01 7.53 8.13
C ALA A 418 -2.81 6.98 6.95
N ALA A 419 -2.21 6.96 5.75
CA ALA A 419 -2.88 6.51 4.54
C ALA A 419 -2.94 4.99 4.39
N CYS A 420 -2.14 4.27 5.17
CA CYS A 420 -2.12 2.81 5.25
C CYS A 420 -2.73 2.27 6.55
N ARG A 421 -3.26 3.14 7.42
CA ARG A 421 -3.92 2.72 8.68
C ARG A 421 -5.37 2.38 8.46
N ALA A 422 -5.82 1.40 9.24
CA ALA A 422 -7.21 1.15 9.49
C ALA A 422 -7.82 2.40 10.18
N TYR A 423 -8.94 2.91 9.70
CA TYR A 423 -9.57 4.11 10.25
C TYR A 423 -11.06 3.93 10.50
N LEU A 424 -11.58 4.55 11.57
CA LEU A 424 -13.02 4.58 11.87
C LEU A 424 -13.76 5.64 11.04
N GLY A 425 -13.16 6.81 10.83
CA GLY A 425 -13.78 7.87 10.04
C GLY A 425 -14.71 8.76 10.84
N ILE A 426 -14.29 9.10 12.05
CA ILE A 426 -15.00 9.99 12.98
C ILE A 426 -14.07 11.09 13.47
N ALA A 427 -14.62 12.28 13.70
CA ALA A 427 -13.99 13.27 14.56
C ALA A 427 -14.61 13.20 15.95
N MET A 428 -13.78 13.41 16.97
CA MET A 428 -14.16 13.25 18.37
C MET A 428 -13.83 14.51 19.18
N ARG A 429 -14.58 14.72 20.25
CA ARG A 429 -14.26 15.72 21.29
C ARG A 429 -14.51 15.14 22.69
N PRO A 430 -13.89 15.73 23.72
CA PRO A 430 -14.26 15.45 25.10
C PRO A 430 -15.74 15.76 25.36
N PRO A 431 -16.44 14.93 26.16
CA PRO A 431 -17.79 15.22 26.60
C PRO A 431 -17.82 16.41 27.56
N GLY A 432 -18.84 17.26 27.44
CA GLY A 432 -19.15 18.30 28.41
C GLY A 432 -19.65 17.71 29.74
N GLU A 433 -19.85 18.54 30.75
CA GLU A 433 -20.20 18.09 32.11
C GLU A 433 -21.50 17.26 32.16
N ASP A 434 -22.54 17.73 31.48
CA ASP A 434 -23.84 17.03 31.37
C ASP A 434 -23.81 15.76 30.53
N GLU A 435 -22.95 15.70 29.50
CA GLU A 435 -22.76 14.51 28.66
C GLU A 435 -21.97 13.44 29.44
N ARG A 436 -20.93 13.88 30.15
CA ARG A 436 -20.08 13.02 30.96
C ARG A 436 -20.87 12.32 32.07
N ALA A 437 -21.82 13.02 32.69
CA ALA A 437 -22.72 12.44 33.69
C ALA A 437 -23.61 11.31 33.15
N LYS A 438 -23.83 11.25 31.83
CA LYS A 438 -24.67 10.24 31.16
C LYS A 438 -23.87 9.07 30.59
N LEU A 439 -22.54 9.21 30.53
CA LEU A 439 -21.65 8.16 30.03
C LEU A 439 -21.33 7.14 31.13
N PRO A 440 -21.20 5.85 30.78
CA PRO A 440 -20.75 4.82 31.71
C PRO A 440 -19.37 5.18 32.27
N ASP A 441 -19.27 5.20 33.60
CA ASP A 441 -18.05 5.57 34.34
C ASP A 441 -17.47 6.96 34.00
N GLY A 442 -18.25 7.83 33.34
CA GLY A 442 -17.79 9.13 32.84
C GLY A 442 -16.74 9.05 31.72
N LEU A 443 -16.58 7.87 31.10
CA LEU A 443 -15.59 7.57 30.07
C LEU A 443 -16.23 7.55 28.68
N GLY A 444 -15.51 8.11 27.71
CA GLY A 444 -15.90 8.13 26.30
C GLY A 444 -15.65 9.48 25.64
N GLN A 445 -15.61 9.49 24.31
CA GLN A 445 -15.46 10.69 23.48
C GLN A 445 -16.66 10.88 22.57
N MET A 446 -17.20 12.11 22.51
CA MET A 446 -18.36 12.44 21.69
C MET A 446 -17.98 12.51 20.23
N VAL A 447 -18.74 11.83 19.37
CA VAL A 447 -18.62 11.89 17.92
C VAL A 447 -19.22 13.20 17.43
N VAL A 448 -18.40 14.04 16.80
CA VAL A 448 -18.82 15.35 16.27
C VAL A 448 -18.96 15.39 14.77
N SER A 449 -18.30 14.47 14.06
CA SER A 449 -18.54 14.25 12.64
C SER A 449 -18.28 12.81 12.27
N VAL A 450 -19.00 12.33 11.26
CA VAL A 450 -18.80 11.00 10.67
C VAL A 450 -18.59 11.15 9.17
N ILE A 451 -17.54 10.54 8.66
CA ILE A 451 -17.19 10.63 7.25
C ILE A 451 -18.17 9.78 6.42
N PRO A 452 -18.86 10.36 5.42
CA PRO A 452 -19.79 9.62 4.59
C PRO A 452 -19.12 8.42 3.89
N GLY A 453 -19.72 7.25 4.01
CA GLY A 453 -19.19 6.01 3.44
C GLY A 453 -17.96 5.42 4.16
N GLY A 454 -17.48 6.05 5.24
CA GLY A 454 -16.40 5.52 6.09
C GLY A 454 -16.85 4.42 7.04
N SER A 455 -15.90 3.80 7.76
CA SER A 455 -16.15 2.62 8.61
C SER A 455 -17.24 2.81 9.66
N ALA A 456 -17.20 3.94 10.37
CA ALA A 456 -18.17 4.28 11.40
C ALA A 456 -19.56 4.54 10.81
N ALA A 457 -19.64 5.21 9.65
CA ALA A 457 -20.90 5.39 8.93
C ALA A 457 -21.51 4.05 8.51
N GLN A 458 -20.68 3.13 7.98
CA GLN A 458 -21.12 1.79 7.59
C GLN A 458 -21.57 0.94 8.78
N ALA A 459 -20.93 1.12 9.94
CA ALA A 459 -21.34 0.49 11.19
C ALA A 459 -22.54 1.16 11.88
N GLY A 460 -23.07 2.27 11.32
CA GLY A 460 -24.24 2.97 11.84
C GLY A 460 -23.97 3.93 13.00
N ILE A 461 -22.71 4.27 13.27
CA ILE A 461 -22.30 5.31 14.23
C ILE A 461 -22.63 6.68 13.65
N ARG A 462 -23.17 7.59 14.47
CA ARG A 462 -23.66 8.91 14.06
C ARG A 462 -23.08 10.03 14.93
N GLU A 463 -23.21 11.25 14.42
CA GLU A 463 -22.94 12.45 15.22
C GLU A 463 -23.83 12.48 16.47
N GLY A 464 -23.23 12.81 17.61
CA GLY A 464 -23.88 12.80 18.92
C GLY A 464 -23.76 11.49 19.70
N ASP A 465 -23.28 10.40 19.07
CA ASP A 465 -22.88 9.19 19.80
C ASP A 465 -21.58 9.41 20.60
N ALA A 466 -21.22 8.49 21.48
CA ALA A 466 -19.91 8.51 22.15
C ALA A 466 -19.18 7.16 22.03
N ILE A 467 -17.89 7.21 21.72
CA ILE A 467 -17.03 6.02 21.70
C ILE A 467 -16.48 5.78 23.10
N VAL A 468 -16.81 4.65 23.70
CA VAL A 468 -16.44 4.29 25.08
C VAL A 468 -15.21 3.38 25.11
N ARG A 469 -15.16 2.37 24.23
CA ARG A 469 -14.02 1.45 24.08
C ARG A 469 -13.77 1.09 22.63
N ILE A 470 -12.53 0.74 22.31
CA ILE A 470 -12.14 0.09 21.05
C ILE A 470 -11.26 -1.11 21.42
N ASP A 471 -11.65 -2.31 20.99
CA ASP A 471 -11.02 -3.61 21.32
C ASP A 471 -10.78 -3.80 22.82
N GLY A 472 -11.75 -3.39 23.62
CA GLY A 472 -11.69 -3.45 25.08
C GLY A 472 -10.82 -2.35 25.73
N VAL A 473 -10.11 -1.53 24.94
CA VAL A 473 -9.34 -0.38 25.44
C VAL A 473 -10.28 0.81 25.69
N PRO A 474 -10.34 1.36 26.92
CA PRO A 474 -11.11 2.56 27.23
C PRO A 474 -10.63 3.79 26.47
N ILE A 475 -11.56 4.59 25.94
CA ILE A 475 -11.27 5.81 25.17
C ILE A 475 -11.63 7.05 26.00
N ASP A 476 -10.65 7.65 26.66
CA ASP A 476 -10.79 8.81 27.53
C ASP A 476 -10.29 10.13 26.92
N SER A 477 -9.62 10.05 25.77
CA SER A 477 -9.24 11.19 24.92
C SER A 477 -9.35 10.83 23.42
N PRO A 478 -9.44 11.81 22.51
CA PRO A 478 -9.44 11.54 21.07
C PRO A 478 -8.17 10.81 20.60
N GLU A 479 -7.03 11.07 21.22
CA GLU A 479 -5.74 10.44 20.90
C GLU A 479 -5.68 8.98 21.35
N ALA A 480 -6.33 8.63 22.46
CA ALA A 480 -6.40 7.26 22.98
C ALA A 480 -7.05 6.28 21.98
N ALA A 481 -7.99 6.76 21.16
CA ALA A 481 -8.66 5.96 20.14
C ALA A 481 -7.71 5.46 19.04
N ALA A 482 -6.59 6.13 18.81
CA ALA A 482 -5.66 5.75 17.74
C ALA A 482 -4.88 4.48 18.06
N ALA A 483 -4.57 4.19 19.32
CA ALA A 483 -3.74 3.06 19.72
C ALA A 483 -4.36 1.68 19.38
N PRO A 484 -5.60 1.36 19.78
CA PRO A 484 -6.23 0.08 19.44
C PRO A 484 -6.45 -0.07 17.93
N LEU A 485 -6.75 1.01 17.21
CA LEU A 485 -6.92 0.94 15.75
C LEU A 485 -5.61 0.67 14.97
N ARG A 486 -4.44 0.96 15.57
CA ARG A 486 -3.14 0.80 14.91
C ARG A 486 -2.64 -0.63 14.80
N VAL A 487 -3.16 -1.54 15.62
CA VAL A 487 -2.82 -2.97 15.48
C VAL A 487 -3.58 -3.61 14.33
N HIS A 488 -4.62 -2.94 13.83
CA HIS A 488 -5.43 -3.44 12.73
C HIS A 488 -4.91 -2.98 11.38
N ALA A 489 -4.95 -3.89 10.42
CA ALA A 489 -4.82 -3.56 9.01
C ALA A 489 -6.18 -3.11 8.43
N PRO A 490 -6.18 -2.21 7.43
CA PRO A 490 -7.41 -1.91 6.71
C PRO A 490 -8.03 -3.17 6.10
N GLY A 491 -9.32 -3.39 6.34
CA GLY A 491 -10.06 -4.59 6.00
C GLY A 491 -10.40 -5.43 7.24
N GLU A 492 -9.63 -5.33 8.32
CA GLU A 492 -9.87 -5.99 9.61
C GLU A 492 -10.97 -5.27 10.41
N SER A 493 -11.54 -5.98 11.39
CA SER A 493 -12.60 -5.46 12.25
C SER A 493 -12.07 -5.09 13.62
N ALA A 494 -12.52 -3.96 14.16
CA ALA A 494 -12.36 -3.62 15.57
C ALA A 494 -13.70 -3.66 16.29
N MET A 495 -13.69 -4.10 17.55
CA MET A 495 -14.87 -4.05 18.40
C MET A 495 -14.99 -2.67 19.03
N VAL A 496 -16.08 -1.95 18.76
CA VAL A 496 -16.27 -0.57 19.22
C VAL A 496 -17.49 -0.51 20.12
N ASP A 497 -17.28 -0.15 21.38
CA ASP A 497 -18.37 0.12 22.33
C ASP A 497 -18.84 1.55 22.13
N VAL A 498 -20.07 1.71 21.63
CA VAL A 498 -20.69 2.99 21.31
C VAL A 498 -21.85 3.26 22.25
N TRP A 499 -21.81 4.37 22.96
CA TRP A 499 -22.95 4.91 23.69
C TRP A 499 -23.82 5.73 22.73
N SER A 500 -25.09 5.34 22.61
CA SER A 500 -26.06 6.02 21.75
C SER A 500 -27.46 5.91 22.34
N GLY A 501 -28.07 7.05 22.67
CA GLY A 501 -29.42 7.12 23.23
C GLY A 501 -29.53 6.59 24.67
N GLY A 502 -28.48 6.70 25.48
CA GLY A 502 -28.49 6.30 26.90
C GLY A 502 -28.05 4.86 27.18
N ALA A 503 -27.68 4.09 26.16
CA ALA A 503 -27.19 2.72 26.30
C ALA A 503 -25.90 2.49 25.49
N VAL A 504 -25.04 1.60 25.97
CA VAL A 504 -23.84 1.14 25.25
C VAL A 504 -24.18 -0.07 24.39
N ARG A 505 -23.69 -0.07 23.16
CA ARG A 505 -23.78 -1.20 22.22
C ARG A 505 -22.38 -1.49 21.69
N SER A 506 -21.99 -2.76 21.67
CA SER A 506 -20.74 -3.19 21.01
C SER A 506 -21.03 -3.44 19.54
N LEU A 507 -20.29 -2.76 18.68
CA LEU A 507 -20.38 -2.87 17.23
C LEU A 507 -19.09 -3.46 16.70
N GLU A 508 -19.17 -4.51 15.88
CA GLU A 508 -18.03 -4.94 15.09
C GLU A 508 -17.90 -3.99 13.88
N VAL A 509 -16.88 -3.14 13.91
CA VAL A 509 -16.66 -2.11 12.90
C VAL A 509 -15.55 -2.54 11.98
N ARG A 510 -15.87 -2.79 10.71
CA ARG A 510 -14.88 -3.08 9.68
C ARG A 510 -14.12 -1.81 9.30
N LEU A 511 -12.82 -1.82 9.52
CA LEU A 511 -11.96 -0.66 9.36
C LEU A 511 -11.50 -0.53 7.90
N LEU A 512 -11.71 0.63 7.29
CA LEU A 512 -11.38 0.89 5.89
C LEU A 512 -10.02 1.58 5.78
N ARG A 513 -9.59 1.88 4.54
CA ARG A 513 -8.51 2.86 4.28
C ARG A 513 -9.12 4.23 4.03
N PRO A 514 -8.49 5.33 4.50
CA PRO A 514 -8.93 6.67 4.18
C PRO A 514 -9.04 6.84 2.66
N THR A 515 -10.25 7.10 2.15
CA THR A 515 -10.50 7.24 0.71
C THR A 515 -10.15 8.64 0.20
N TRP A 516 -10.04 9.62 1.10
CA TRP A 516 -9.61 10.99 0.79
C TRP A 516 -8.09 11.15 0.66
N ILE A 517 -7.31 10.14 1.11
CA ILE A 517 -5.88 10.07 0.82
C ILE A 517 -5.70 9.03 -0.27
N ASP A 518 -5.84 9.45 -1.52
CA ASP A 518 -5.54 8.57 -2.65
C ASP A 518 -4.02 8.45 -2.83
N VAL A 519 -3.40 7.58 -2.02
CA VAL A 519 -1.99 7.20 -2.15
C VAL A 519 -1.72 6.61 -3.54
N ARG A 520 -2.73 6.02 -4.19
CA ARG A 520 -2.61 5.31 -5.46
C ARG A 520 -2.64 6.25 -6.66
N ALA A 521 -3.44 7.33 -6.61
CA ALA A 521 -3.46 8.35 -7.66
C ALA A 521 -2.07 8.91 -7.96
N ASN A 522 -1.21 8.98 -6.95
CA ASN A 522 0.16 9.48 -7.10
C ASN A 522 1.23 8.39 -7.03
N ALA A 523 0.90 7.10 -6.85
CA ALA A 523 1.89 6.02 -6.61
C ALA A 523 2.75 5.64 -7.83
N GLY A 524 2.40 6.11 -9.03
CA GLY A 524 3.11 5.79 -10.27
C GLY A 524 3.18 4.29 -10.56
N GLY A 525 2.20 3.51 -10.09
CA GLY A 525 2.11 2.06 -10.27
C GLY A 525 1.40 1.32 -9.13
N PRO A 526 1.20 -0.01 -9.26
CA PRO A 526 0.59 -0.82 -8.22
C PRO A 526 1.43 -0.86 -6.93
N VAL A 527 0.76 -0.82 -5.78
CA VAL A 527 1.33 -1.06 -4.44
C VAL A 527 1.04 -2.49 -3.97
N SER A 528 1.81 -2.97 -3.00
CA SER A 528 1.63 -4.31 -2.43
C SER A 528 0.26 -4.47 -1.76
N ARG A 529 -0.30 -5.69 -1.75
CA ARG A 529 -1.61 -6.00 -1.12
C ARG A 529 -1.59 -5.66 0.37
N ARG A 530 -0.60 -6.21 1.10
CA ARG A 530 -0.21 -5.77 2.45
C ARG A 530 1.04 -4.90 2.35
N ALA A 531 0.91 -3.65 2.79
CA ALA A 531 1.95 -2.62 2.65
C ALA A 531 2.57 -2.16 3.98
N THR A 532 2.02 -2.58 5.12
CA THR A 532 2.41 -2.14 6.47
C THR A 532 2.15 -3.26 7.51
N GLY A 533 2.53 -3.03 8.77
CA GLY A 533 2.24 -3.96 9.88
C GLY A 533 3.31 -5.03 10.11
N PHE A 534 4.50 -4.88 9.52
CA PHE A 534 5.59 -5.84 9.61
C PHE A 534 6.45 -5.69 10.88
N GLY A 535 6.13 -4.74 11.77
CA GLY A 535 7.02 -4.31 12.84
C GLY A 535 8.16 -3.42 12.33
N GLU A 536 9.36 -3.57 12.89
CA GLU A 536 10.55 -2.80 12.50
C GLU A 536 11.01 -3.18 11.09
N VAL A 537 11.25 -2.15 10.26
CA VAL A 537 11.63 -2.26 8.84
C VAL A 537 12.75 -1.28 8.48
N ILE A 538 13.44 -1.59 7.40
CA ILE A 538 14.29 -0.66 6.65
C ILE A 538 13.40 0.01 5.62
N GLN A 539 13.15 1.31 5.76
CA GLN A 539 12.54 2.09 4.67
C GLN A 539 13.65 2.63 3.76
N HIS A 540 13.51 2.45 2.46
CA HIS A 540 14.36 3.08 1.46
C HIS A 540 13.53 3.66 0.31
N ASP A 541 14.16 4.55 -0.45
CA ASP A 541 13.57 5.28 -1.59
C ASP A 541 13.72 4.55 -2.94
N GLY A 542 14.50 3.47 -2.99
CA GLY A 542 14.64 2.63 -4.17
C GLY A 542 13.29 2.11 -4.68
N VAL A 543 13.01 2.34 -5.97
CA VAL A 543 11.73 2.02 -6.60
C VAL A 543 11.67 0.54 -6.97
N VAL A 544 10.96 -0.26 -6.18
CA VAL A 544 10.75 -1.70 -6.40
C VAL A 544 9.29 -1.96 -6.74
N PRO A 545 8.96 -2.55 -7.92
CA PRO A 545 7.59 -2.91 -8.27
C PRO A 545 6.94 -3.86 -7.26
N ALA A 546 5.61 -3.74 -7.07
CA ALA A 546 4.88 -4.60 -6.13
C ALA A 546 4.97 -6.10 -6.48
N ASN A 547 5.07 -6.44 -7.77
CA ASN A 547 5.28 -7.81 -8.26
C ASN A 547 6.76 -8.25 -8.24
N SER A 548 7.66 -7.43 -7.70
CA SER A 548 9.10 -7.75 -7.56
C SER A 548 9.60 -7.66 -6.12
N VAL A 549 8.69 -7.47 -5.16
CA VAL A 549 8.97 -7.70 -3.73
C VAL A 549 9.22 -9.20 -3.48
N GLY A 550 9.85 -9.53 -2.36
CA GLY A 550 10.40 -10.87 -2.10
C GLY A 550 11.85 -11.03 -2.55
N THR A 551 12.51 -9.93 -2.95
CA THR A 551 13.92 -9.87 -3.33
C THR A 551 14.81 -9.44 -2.16
N PRO A 552 16.04 -9.96 -2.04
CA PRO A 552 17.01 -9.48 -1.07
C PRO A 552 17.52 -8.08 -1.44
N ILE A 553 17.95 -7.34 -0.42
CA ILE A 553 18.72 -6.11 -0.55
C ILE A 553 20.12 -6.31 0.01
N VAL A 554 21.11 -5.76 -0.68
CA VAL A 554 22.52 -5.77 -0.27
C VAL A 554 23.03 -4.37 0.03
N ASP A 555 24.02 -4.26 0.91
CA ASP A 555 24.69 -2.99 1.19
C ASP A 555 25.76 -2.66 0.11
N SER A 556 26.44 -1.53 0.28
CA SER A 556 27.55 -1.11 -0.60
C SER A 556 28.80 -2.01 -0.53
N GLN A 557 28.79 -3.05 0.31
CA GLN A 557 29.80 -4.12 0.37
C GLN A 557 29.31 -5.44 -0.23
N GLY A 558 28.06 -5.52 -0.71
CA GLY A 558 27.47 -6.73 -1.28
C GLY A 558 26.97 -7.74 -0.24
N ARG A 559 26.84 -7.33 1.03
CA ARG A 559 26.28 -8.19 2.09
C ARG A 559 24.76 -8.08 2.11
N VAL A 560 24.06 -9.19 2.28
CA VAL A 560 22.59 -9.20 2.40
C VAL A 560 22.18 -8.59 3.73
N VAL A 561 21.46 -7.47 3.69
CA VAL A 561 21.04 -6.71 4.88
C VAL A 561 19.52 -6.78 5.12
N GLY A 562 18.77 -7.37 4.18
CA GLY A 562 17.33 -7.53 4.33
C GLY A 562 16.64 -8.10 3.11
N LEU A 563 15.30 -8.14 3.18
CA LEU A 563 14.40 -8.61 2.12
C LEU A 563 13.31 -7.57 1.87
N ASN A 564 13.18 -7.08 0.64
CA ASN A 564 12.07 -6.22 0.23
C ASN A 564 10.73 -6.91 0.46
N ILE A 565 9.89 -6.36 1.33
CA ILE A 565 8.61 -6.95 1.72
C ILE A 565 7.41 -6.17 1.21
N ALA A 566 7.54 -4.87 0.93
CA ALA A 566 6.41 -4.10 0.41
C ALA A 566 6.84 -2.85 -0.35
N ARG A 567 6.18 -2.60 -1.48
CA ARG A 567 6.05 -1.24 -2.04
C ARG A 567 4.81 -0.61 -1.41
N ALA A 568 5.01 0.39 -0.55
CA ALA A 568 3.92 1.04 0.17
C ALA A 568 3.35 2.26 -0.57
N ASP A 569 4.21 3.02 -1.27
CA ASP A 569 3.82 4.07 -2.22
C ASP A 569 4.94 4.25 -3.27
N ARG A 570 5.01 5.42 -3.95
CA ARG A 570 6.09 5.72 -4.92
C ARG A 570 7.44 6.08 -4.30
N MET A 571 7.43 6.38 -3.01
CA MET A 571 8.52 6.91 -2.19
C MET A 571 9.06 5.89 -1.19
N LYS A 572 8.24 4.91 -0.83
CA LYS A 572 8.43 4.05 0.32
C LYS A 572 8.44 2.59 -0.14
N THR A 573 9.63 2.03 -0.15
CA THR A 573 9.82 0.57 -0.15
C THR A 573 10.26 0.15 1.24
N TYR A 574 9.63 -0.88 1.78
CA TYR A 574 10.00 -1.49 3.05
C TYR A 574 10.72 -2.81 2.80
N ALA A 575 11.83 -2.98 3.50
CA ALA A 575 12.54 -4.24 3.63
C ALA A 575 12.56 -4.71 5.09
N LEU A 576 12.45 -6.02 5.29
CA LEU A 576 12.69 -6.67 6.59
C LEU A 576 14.20 -6.77 6.83
N PRO A 577 14.72 -6.40 8.02
CA PRO A 577 16.14 -6.63 8.36
C PRO A 577 16.51 -8.12 8.27
N SER A 578 17.73 -8.43 7.79
CA SER A 578 18.17 -9.82 7.56
C SER A 578 18.04 -10.70 8.82
N ALA A 579 18.42 -10.18 9.99
CA ALA A 579 18.27 -10.87 11.27
C ALA A 579 16.82 -11.36 11.55
N ARG A 580 15.82 -10.53 11.19
CA ARG A 580 14.41 -10.89 11.36
C ARG A 580 13.94 -11.90 10.33
N VAL A 581 14.43 -11.77 9.10
CA VAL A 581 14.18 -12.75 8.04
C VAL A 581 14.75 -14.11 8.44
N ALA A 582 16.01 -14.18 8.87
CA ALA A 582 16.64 -15.42 9.33
C ALA A 582 15.92 -16.06 10.51
N ALA A 583 15.48 -15.28 11.51
CA ALA A 583 14.73 -15.81 12.64
C ALA A 583 13.40 -16.46 12.18
N SER A 584 12.69 -15.80 11.27
CA SER A 584 11.42 -16.30 10.71
C SER A 584 11.63 -17.53 9.82
N VAL A 585 12.62 -17.50 8.94
CA VAL A 585 13.01 -18.64 8.09
C VAL A 585 13.33 -19.85 8.94
N ARG A 586 14.18 -19.72 9.98
CA ARG A 586 14.52 -20.82 10.89
C ARG A 586 13.28 -21.40 11.55
N ALA A 587 12.40 -20.56 12.10
CA ALA A 587 11.18 -21.01 12.75
C ALA A 587 10.23 -21.73 11.77
N MET A 588 10.11 -21.24 10.53
CA MET A 588 9.30 -21.88 9.49
C MET A 588 9.91 -23.23 9.05
N LEU A 589 11.22 -23.32 8.84
CA LEU A 589 11.90 -24.56 8.48
C LEU A 589 11.83 -25.61 9.60
N GLU A 590 11.99 -25.21 10.87
CA GLU A 590 11.81 -26.11 12.02
C GLU A 590 10.40 -26.72 12.06
N ARG A 591 9.37 -25.93 11.76
CA ARG A 591 7.98 -26.40 11.66
C ARG A 591 7.80 -27.38 10.48
N VAL A 592 8.36 -27.05 9.33
CA VAL A 592 8.35 -27.93 8.14
C VAL A 592 9.04 -29.26 8.45
N ALA A 593 10.21 -29.23 9.08
CA ALA A 593 10.96 -30.43 9.49
C ALA A 593 10.21 -31.26 10.55
N ALA A 594 9.44 -30.61 11.43
CA ALA A 594 8.57 -31.27 12.39
C ALA A 594 7.30 -31.88 11.75
N GLY A 595 7.09 -31.71 10.45
CA GLY A 595 5.90 -32.16 9.75
C GLY A 595 4.66 -31.27 9.96
N ASP A 596 4.81 -30.12 10.63
CA ASP A 596 3.80 -29.05 10.71
C ASP A 596 3.82 -28.20 9.44
N VAL A 597 3.70 -28.90 8.31
CA VAL A 597 3.58 -28.29 6.98
C VAL A 597 2.13 -27.86 6.82
N LEU A 598 1.90 -26.62 6.36
CA LEU A 598 0.59 -26.21 5.87
C LEU A 598 0.15 -27.24 4.84
N SER A 599 -0.81 -28.10 5.21
CA SER A 599 -1.25 -29.13 4.28
C SER A 599 -1.86 -28.46 3.05
N ASP A 600 -1.90 -29.18 1.91
CA ASP A 600 -2.82 -28.84 0.84
C ASP A 600 -4.22 -29.08 1.40
N GLU A 601 -4.66 -28.23 2.34
CA GLU A 601 -5.98 -28.34 2.92
C GLU A 601 -6.92 -28.18 1.75
N ASP A 602 -7.71 -29.23 1.48
CA ASP A 602 -9.00 -29.06 0.82
C ASP A 602 -9.57 -27.76 1.39
N PRO A 603 -9.73 -26.69 0.59
CA PRO A 603 -10.22 -25.42 1.11
C PRO A 603 -11.64 -25.55 1.66
N ALA A 604 -12.32 -26.66 1.34
CA ALA A 604 -13.59 -27.10 1.91
C ALA A 604 -13.44 -28.20 2.98
N GLY A 605 -12.23 -28.43 3.49
CA GLY A 605 -11.92 -29.39 4.54
C GLY A 605 -12.70 -29.05 5.81
N GLY A 606 -13.37 -30.05 6.37
CA GLY A 606 -14.29 -29.88 7.51
C GLY A 606 -15.69 -29.35 7.14
N VAL A 607 -15.95 -28.97 5.89
CA VAL A 607 -17.28 -28.56 5.43
C VAL A 607 -18.15 -29.79 5.18
N ALA A 608 -19.35 -29.83 5.77
CA ALA A 608 -20.30 -30.91 5.52
C ALA A 608 -20.83 -30.85 4.09
N ALA A 609 -20.95 -32.00 3.42
CA ALA A 609 -21.51 -32.07 2.08
C ALA A 609 -23.04 -31.87 2.13
N ALA A 610 -23.53 -30.86 1.40
CA ALA A 610 -24.95 -30.65 1.18
C ALA A 610 -25.52 -31.76 0.28
N ARG A 611 -26.75 -32.16 0.56
CA ARG A 611 -27.47 -33.18 -0.21
C ARG A 611 -28.63 -32.56 -0.98
N PHE A 612 -29.03 -33.21 -2.07
CA PHE A 612 -30.26 -32.87 -2.77
C PHE A 612 -31.47 -33.17 -1.88
N GLY A 613 -32.36 -32.18 -1.77
CA GLY A 613 -33.66 -32.34 -1.12
C GLY A 613 -34.63 -33.18 -1.96
N ALA A 614 -35.76 -33.55 -1.37
CA ALA A 614 -36.84 -34.27 -2.06
C ALA A 614 -37.46 -33.48 -3.22
N ASP A 615 -37.26 -32.15 -3.24
CA ASP A 615 -37.68 -31.24 -4.31
C ASP A 615 -36.70 -31.24 -5.52
N GLY A 616 -35.62 -32.01 -5.46
CA GLY A 616 -34.63 -32.12 -6.53
C GLY A 616 -33.62 -30.99 -6.57
N PHE A 617 -33.57 -30.15 -5.53
CA PHE A 617 -32.61 -29.05 -5.39
C PHE A 617 -31.64 -29.31 -4.24
N ALA A 618 -30.36 -29.00 -4.47
CA ALA A 618 -29.41 -28.78 -3.38
C ALA A 618 -29.23 -27.28 -3.20
N ARG A 619 -29.32 -26.80 -1.96
CA ARG A 619 -29.12 -25.40 -1.60
C ARG A 619 -27.89 -25.30 -0.71
N LEU A 620 -26.88 -24.59 -1.20
CA LEU A 620 -25.61 -24.38 -0.53
C LEU A 620 -25.69 -23.05 0.21
N GLU A 621 -26.15 -23.14 1.46
CA GLU A 621 -26.44 -21.99 2.31
C GLU A 621 -25.15 -21.41 2.94
N PRO A 622 -25.12 -20.10 3.29
CA PRO A 622 -23.98 -19.42 3.92
C PRO A 622 -23.45 -20.10 5.17
N GLY A 623 -24.33 -20.61 6.03
CA GLY A 623 -23.94 -21.30 7.26
C GLY A 623 -23.25 -22.65 7.03
N ALA A 624 -23.34 -23.21 5.83
CA ALA A 624 -22.64 -24.42 5.41
C ALA A 624 -21.39 -24.12 4.57
N ALA A 625 -21.03 -22.83 4.41
CA ALA A 625 -19.87 -22.42 3.64
C ALA A 625 -18.64 -22.25 4.54
N ARG A 626 -17.45 -22.58 4.03
CA ARG A 626 -16.20 -21.99 4.52
C ARG A 626 -15.94 -20.71 3.72
N VAL A 627 -16.16 -19.56 4.35
CA VAL A 627 -15.95 -18.24 3.75
C VAL A 627 -14.55 -17.75 4.12
N MET A 628 -13.82 -17.26 3.13
CA MET A 628 -12.44 -16.77 3.25
C MET A 628 -12.27 -15.52 2.39
N GLY A 629 -11.22 -14.76 2.66
CA GLY A 629 -10.89 -13.56 1.91
C GLY A 629 -11.13 -12.28 2.70
N PRO A 630 -10.61 -11.15 2.21
CA PRO A 630 -10.47 -9.94 3.02
C PRO A 630 -11.78 -9.19 3.21
N THR A 631 -12.77 -9.36 2.33
CA THR A 631 -14.03 -8.60 2.34
C THR A 631 -15.29 -9.48 2.49
N ALA A 632 -15.23 -10.77 2.17
CA ALA A 632 -16.35 -11.70 2.30
C ALA A 632 -16.69 -12.05 3.75
N VAL A 633 -17.95 -11.84 4.14
CA VAL A 633 -18.44 -12.09 5.49
C VAL A 633 -19.80 -12.75 5.47
N VAL A 634 -20.07 -13.62 6.46
CA VAL A 634 -21.42 -14.15 6.70
C VAL A 634 -22.21 -13.08 7.46
N LEU A 635 -23.18 -12.48 6.79
CA LEU A 635 -24.13 -11.53 7.34
C LEU A 635 -25.25 -12.31 8.06
N ALA A 636 -25.47 -11.97 9.33
CA ALA A 636 -26.63 -12.45 10.06
C ALA A 636 -27.93 -11.91 9.41
N GLY A 637 -29.00 -12.70 9.46
CA GLY A 637 -30.30 -12.25 8.96
C GLY A 637 -30.80 -11.02 9.72
N GLU A 638 -31.39 -10.05 9.01
CA GLU A 638 -31.91 -8.80 9.58
C GLU A 638 -32.99 -9.01 10.67
N ALA A 639 -33.59 -10.20 10.73
CA ALA A 639 -34.53 -10.63 11.76
C ALA A 639 -34.33 -12.14 12.08
N PRO A 640 -34.83 -12.65 13.23
CA PRO A 640 -34.67 -14.07 13.62
C PRO A 640 -35.22 -15.10 12.62
N ALA A 641 -36.06 -14.67 11.67
CA ALA A 641 -36.67 -15.50 10.63
C ALA A 641 -36.05 -15.31 9.23
N THR A 642 -35.09 -14.39 9.06
CA THR A 642 -34.48 -14.11 7.76
C THR A 642 -33.23 -14.98 7.58
N PRO A 643 -33.06 -15.67 6.43
CA PRO A 643 -31.85 -16.47 6.17
C PRO A 643 -30.59 -15.59 6.19
N ALA A 644 -29.48 -16.15 6.67
CA ALA A 644 -28.16 -15.53 6.56
C ALA A 644 -27.76 -15.34 5.09
N ALA A 645 -26.81 -14.43 4.83
CA ALA A 645 -26.26 -14.20 3.50
C ALA A 645 -24.73 -14.09 3.56
N ILE A 646 -24.02 -14.36 2.48
CA ILE A 646 -22.60 -13.98 2.34
C ILE A 646 -22.54 -12.65 1.60
N GLY A 647 -22.08 -11.60 2.27
CA GLY A 647 -21.91 -10.27 1.70
C GLY A 647 -20.44 -9.90 1.55
N GLY A 648 -20.20 -8.68 1.08
CA GLY A 648 -18.87 -8.08 1.09
C GLY A 648 -17.95 -8.48 -0.06
N TRP A 649 -18.45 -9.16 -1.10
CA TRP A 649 -17.72 -9.54 -2.33
C TRP A 649 -17.07 -8.35 -3.06
N ALA A 650 -15.94 -7.85 -2.55
CA ALA A 650 -15.29 -6.61 -2.99
C ALA A 650 -13.80 -6.79 -3.29
N ASP A 651 -13.25 -7.99 -3.05
CA ASP A 651 -11.88 -8.34 -3.37
C ASP A 651 -11.83 -9.62 -4.22
N VAL A 652 -10.80 -9.75 -5.05
CA VAL A 652 -10.55 -10.98 -5.83
C VAL A 652 -10.25 -12.17 -4.93
N ASP A 653 -9.71 -11.94 -3.73
CA ASP A 653 -9.35 -13.02 -2.80
C ASP A 653 -10.54 -13.48 -1.93
N ASP A 654 -11.71 -12.84 -2.07
CA ASP A 654 -12.96 -13.32 -1.48
C ASP A 654 -13.39 -14.62 -2.11
N VAL A 655 -13.62 -15.62 -1.26
CA VAL A 655 -14.01 -16.93 -1.72
C VAL A 655 -14.94 -17.60 -0.71
N ALA A 656 -15.92 -18.31 -1.22
CA ALA A 656 -16.71 -19.23 -0.42
C ALA A 656 -16.65 -20.63 -1.01
N PHE A 657 -16.46 -21.61 -0.12
CA PHE A 657 -16.39 -23.02 -0.45
C PHE A 657 -17.56 -23.77 0.18
N TRP A 658 -18.16 -24.65 -0.61
CA TRP A 658 -19.13 -25.64 -0.17
C TRP A 658 -18.75 -27.03 -0.67
N ARG A 659 -19.29 -28.07 -0.03
CA ARG A 659 -19.29 -29.43 -0.57
C ARG A 659 -20.71 -29.84 -0.90
N ILE A 660 -20.88 -30.57 -2.00
CA ILE A 660 -22.17 -31.13 -2.42
C ILE A 660 -22.01 -32.60 -2.81
N GLU A 661 -22.94 -33.43 -2.36
CA GLU A 661 -23.02 -34.85 -2.72
C GLU A 661 -23.84 -35.01 -4.01
N ILE A 662 -23.16 -35.36 -5.09
CA ILE A 662 -23.75 -35.62 -6.39
C ILE A 662 -24.30 -37.05 -6.42
N PRO A 663 -25.61 -37.24 -6.64
CA PRO A 663 -26.23 -38.55 -6.50
C PRO A 663 -25.86 -39.52 -7.64
N SER A 664 -25.60 -39.03 -8.84
CA SER A 664 -25.14 -39.83 -9.98
C SER A 664 -24.55 -38.95 -11.08
N MET A 665 -23.94 -39.59 -12.09
CA MET A 665 -23.67 -38.94 -13.37
C MET A 665 -24.93 -38.24 -13.90
N GLY A 666 -24.79 -37.04 -14.46
CA GLY A 666 -25.91 -36.27 -14.98
C GLY A 666 -25.57 -34.79 -15.25
N ARG A 667 -26.58 -34.04 -15.72
CA ARG A 667 -26.48 -32.60 -15.94
C ARG A 667 -27.08 -31.82 -14.78
N TYR A 668 -26.39 -30.77 -14.38
CA TYR A 668 -26.73 -29.96 -13.21
C TYR A 668 -26.71 -28.48 -13.59
N ASP A 669 -27.85 -27.80 -13.43
CA ASP A 669 -27.95 -26.36 -13.55
C ASP A 669 -27.54 -25.71 -12.23
N VAL A 670 -26.67 -24.71 -12.32
CA VAL A 670 -26.16 -23.93 -11.20
C VAL A 670 -26.72 -22.52 -11.31
N SER A 671 -27.28 -22.03 -10.21
CA SER A 671 -27.84 -20.69 -10.07
C SER A 671 -27.40 -20.06 -8.75
N LEU A 672 -27.36 -18.74 -8.68
CA LEU A 672 -27.11 -17.98 -7.46
C LEU A 672 -28.39 -17.30 -7.00
N ASP A 673 -28.74 -17.40 -5.73
CA ASP A 673 -29.77 -16.57 -5.11
C ASP A 673 -29.09 -15.34 -4.51
N VAL A 674 -29.13 -14.21 -5.23
CA VAL A 674 -28.29 -13.03 -4.94
C VAL A 674 -29.09 -11.74 -4.95
N LYS A 675 -28.67 -10.80 -4.11
CA LYS A 675 -29.04 -9.39 -4.19
C LYS A 675 -27.84 -8.61 -4.72
N GLY A 676 -27.93 -8.16 -5.96
CA GLY A 676 -26.86 -7.42 -6.63
C GLY A 676 -26.74 -5.98 -6.14
N MET A 677 -25.55 -5.59 -5.66
CA MET A 677 -25.27 -4.23 -5.18
C MET A 677 -24.49 -3.45 -6.24
N ALA A 678 -23.16 -3.35 -6.11
CA ALA A 678 -22.30 -2.68 -7.07
C ALA A 678 -22.11 -3.48 -8.38
N GLY A 679 -22.59 -4.73 -8.44
CA GLY A 679 -22.50 -5.64 -9.60
C GLY A 679 -21.07 -5.91 -10.07
N GLY A 680 -20.91 -6.75 -11.09
CA GLY A 680 -19.59 -7.23 -11.51
C GLY A 680 -19.67 -8.61 -12.13
N LYS A 681 -18.59 -9.37 -12.06
CA LYS A 681 -18.54 -10.77 -12.50
C LYS A 681 -18.10 -11.66 -11.34
N VAL A 682 -18.68 -12.85 -11.28
CA VAL A 682 -18.34 -13.89 -10.32
C VAL A 682 -17.96 -15.13 -11.09
N ASP A 683 -16.85 -15.73 -10.70
CA ASP A 683 -16.49 -17.09 -11.07
C ASP A 683 -17.13 -18.08 -10.09
N VAL A 684 -17.87 -19.02 -10.65
CA VAL A 684 -18.47 -20.14 -9.94
C VAL A 684 -17.84 -21.41 -10.49
N PHE A 685 -17.25 -22.19 -9.60
CA PHE A 685 -16.67 -23.47 -9.93
C PHE A 685 -17.52 -24.59 -9.37
N PHE A 686 -17.82 -25.56 -10.21
CA PHE A 686 -18.54 -26.77 -9.85
C PHE A 686 -17.60 -27.95 -10.11
N GLY A 687 -16.94 -28.44 -9.06
CA GLY A 687 -15.75 -29.29 -9.23
C GLY A 687 -14.65 -28.53 -9.98
N ASN A 688 -14.27 -29.06 -11.15
CA ASN A 688 -13.25 -28.44 -12.02
C ASN A 688 -13.84 -27.51 -13.09
N ASP A 689 -15.16 -27.50 -13.28
CA ASP A 689 -15.80 -26.68 -14.30
C ASP A 689 -15.89 -25.23 -13.81
N LEU A 690 -15.38 -24.29 -14.62
CA LEU A 690 -15.48 -22.85 -14.38
C LEU A 690 -16.64 -22.25 -15.17
N MET A 691 -17.48 -21.48 -14.49
CA MET A 691 -18.54 -20.68 -15.10
C MET A 691 -18.49 -19.25 -14.56
N THR A 692 -18.39 -18.26 -15.44
CA THR A 692 -18.39 -16.85 -15.05
C THR A 692 -19.77 -16.23 -15.32
N VAL A 693 -20.37 -15.61 -14.30
CA VAL A 693 -21.69 -14.98 -14.39
C VAL A 693 -21.63 -13.49 -14.00
N PRO A 694 -22.28 -12.59 -14.76
CA PRO A 694 -22.41 -11.20 -14.34
C PRO A 694 -23.45 -11.08 -13.21
N VAL A 695 -23.11 -10.33 -12.17
CA VAL A 695 -24.04 -9.97 -11.09
C VAL A 695 -24.69 -8.63 -11.43
N PRO A 696 -26.04 -8.56 -11.51
CA PRO A 696 -26.75 -7.32 -11.77
C PRO A 696 -26.47 -6.23 -10.71
N ARG A 697 -26.60 -4.96 -11.09
CA ARG A 697 -26.41 -3.81 -10.20
C ARG A 697 -27.73 -3.32 -9.62
N GLY A 698 -27.70 -2.79 -8.40
CA GLY A 698 -28.79 -2.00 -7.82
C GLY A 698 -30.08 -2.78 -7.55
N MET A 699 -30.01 -4.09 -7.31
CA MET A 699 -31.16 -4.88 -6.90
C MET A 699 -31.58 -4.54 -5.48
N GLN A 700 -32.87 -4.25 -5.29
CA GLN A 700 -33.43 -4.02 -3.96
C GLN A 700 -33.74 -5.33 -3.22
N ASP A 701 -34.10 -6.38 -3.98
CA ASP A 701 -34.48 -7.69 -3.48
C ASP A 701 -33.56 -8.80 -4.02
N PHE A 702 -33.57 -9.96 -3.34
CA PHE A 702 -32.90 -11.16 -3.81
C PHE A 702 -33.59 -11.77 -5.02
N ALA A 703 -32.80 -12.21 -6.00
CA ALA A 703 -33.28 -12.86 -7.20
C ALA A 703 -32.37 -14.03 -7.59
N ARG A 704 -32.96 -15.05 -8.22
CA ARG A 704 -32.22 -16.19 -8.75
C ARG A 704 -31.59 -15.83 -10.11
N VAL A 705 -30.27 -15.80 -10.14
CA VAL A 705 -29.46 -15.56 -11.34
C VAL A 705 -28.89 -16.90 -11.82
N ARG A 706 -29.23 -17.31 -13.03
CA ARG A 706 -28.71 -18.54 -13.63
C ARG A 706 -27.23 -18.36 -13.98
N VAL A 707 -26.38 -19.29 -13.55
CA VAL A 707 -24.95 -19.30 -13.84
C VAL A 707 -24.66 -20.09 -15.11
N GLY A 708 -25.12 -21.34 -15.17
CA GLY A 708 -24.80 -22.27 -16.25
C GLY A 708 -25.15 -23.71 -15.92
N GLU A 709 -24.88 -24.62 -16.87
CA GLU A 709 -25.06 -26.06 -16.70
C GLU A 709 -23.68 -26.74 -16.68
N SER A 710 -23.44 -27.64 -15.74
CA SER A 710 -22.23 -28.48 -15.64
C SER A 710 -22.60 -29.97 -15.70
N VAL A 711 -21.65 -30.80 -16.12
CA VAL A 711 -21.83 -32.25 -16.27
C VAL A 711 -20.98 -32.97 -15.23
N ALA A 712 -21.63 -33.68 -14.31
CA ALA A 712 -20.91 -34.61 -13.45
C ALA A 712 -20.82 -35.97 -14.14
N MET A 713 -19.61 -36.51 -14.29
CA MET A 713 -19.36 -37.79 -14.98
C MET A 713 -19.58 -39.01 -14.09
N GLU A 714 -19.64 -38.81 -12.77
CA GLU A 714 -19.89 -39.85 -11.77
C GLU A 714 -20.58 -39.25 -10.53
N GLY A 715 -21.13 -40.12 -9.68
CA GLY A 715 -21.63 -39.71 -8.36
C GLY A 715 -20.48 -39.57 -7.36
N GLY A 716 -20.62 -38.68 -6.40
CA GLY A 716 -19.56 -38.41 -5.43
C GLY A 716 -19.66 -37.02 -4.81
N THR A 717 -18.76 -36.71 -3.87
CA THR A 717 -18.69 -35.37 -3.29
C THR A 717 -17.82 -34.47 -4.14
N ILE A 718 -18.32 -33.29 -4.49
CA ILE A 718 -17.55 -32.26 -5.21
C ILE A 718 -17.53 -30.95 -4.42
N THR A 719 -16.52 -30.13 -4.69
CA THR A 719 -16.39 -28.78 -4.12
C THR A 719 -17.04 -27.76 -5.05
N VAL A 720 -17.83 -26.86 -4.48
CA VAL A 720 -18.35 -25.68 -5.16
C VAL A 720 -17.63 -24.47 -4.61
N ARG A 721 -17.01 -23.68 -5.50
CA ARG A 721 -16.27 -22.46 -5.13
C ARG A 721 -16.91 -21.25 -5.79
N LEU A 722 -17.05 -20.16 -5.06
CA LEU A 722 -17.53 -18.90 -5.60
C LEU A 722 -16.54 -17.78 -5.28
N GLN A 723 -16.16 -16.98 -6.28
CA GLN A 723 -15.13 -15.95 -6.17
C GLN A 723 -15.39 -14.75 -7.10
N PRO A 724 -15.18 -13.49 -6.68
CA PRO A 724 -15.29 -12.33 -7.55
C PRO A 724 -14.20 -12.33 -8.63
N LEU A 725 -14.58 -11.87 -9.82
CA LEU A 725 -13.65 -11.65 -10.92
C LEU A 725 -13.35 -10.14 -11.04
N GLY A 726 -12.06 -9.78 -10.96
CA GLY A 726 -11.61 -8.38 -10.88
C GLY A 726 -11.74 -7.80 -9.46
N ARG A 727 -11.28 -6.57 -9.24
CA ARG A 727 -11.32 -5.88 -7.93
C ARG A 727 -12.45 -4.84 -7.91
N PRO A 728 -13.67 -5.19 -7.45
CA PRO A 728 -14.78 -4.25 -7.33
C PRO A 728 -14.39 -3.01 -6.50
N LEU A 729 -14.96 -1.86 -6.85
CA LEU A 729 -14.80 -0.62 -6.06
C LEU A 729 -15.60 -0.64 -4.75
N GLY A 730 -16.38 -1.70 -4.50
CA GLY A 730 -17.21 -1.90 -3.32
C GLY A 730 -17.97 -3.24 -3.38
N PRO A 731 -18.78 -3.59 -2.37
CA PRO A 731 -19.50 -4.85 -2.30
C PRO A 731 -20.35 -5.14 -3.54
N MET A 732 -20.05 -6.23 -4.25
CA MET A 732 -20.71 -6.58 -5.51
C MET A 732 -22.12 -7.14 -5.31
N MET A 733 -22.31 -7.97 -4.29
CA MET A 733 -23.57 -8.70 -4.04
C MET A 733 -23.71 -9.15 -2.59
N GLU A 734 -24.90 -9.61 -2.24
CA GLU A 734 -25.14 -10.53 -1.13
C GLU A 734 -25.64 -11.85 -1.71
N LEU A 735 -25.17 -12.97 -1.17
CA LEU A 735 -25.48 -14.33 -1.63
C LEU A 735 -26.25 -15.09 -0.55
N ARG A 736 -27.50 -15.46 -0.81
CA ARG A 736 -28.31 -16.31 0.08
C ARG A 736 -28.05 -17.78 -0.12
N ALA A 737 -27.82 -18.24 -1.35
CA ALA A 737 -27.46 -19.63 -1.61
C ALA A 737 -26.89 -19.82 -3.01
N VAL A 738 -26.02 -20.81 -3.18
CA VAL A 738 -25.82 -21.44 -4.49
C VAL A 738 -26.85 -22.57 -4.63
N VAL A 739 -27.64 -22.54 -5.69
CA VAL A 739 -28.72 -23.49 -5.94
C VAL A 739 -28.32 -24.39 -7.10
N VAL A 740 -28.31 -25.69 -6.85
CA VAL A 740 -27.98 -26.71 -7.85
C VAL A 740 -29.23 -27.56 -8.10
N GLN A 741 -29.60 -27.70 -9.37
CA GLN A 741 -30.73 -28.51 -9.79
C GLN A 741 -30.28 -29.52 -10.83
N ARG A 742 -30.69 -30.78 -10.65
CA ARG A 742 -30.49 -31.80 -11.68
C ARG A 742 -31.48 -31.63 -12.84
N THR A 743 -31.00 -31.47 -14.07
CA THR A 743 -31.84 -31.08 -15.23
C THR A 743 -32.26 -32.22 -16.15
N ASP A 744 -31.64 -33.38 -16.02
CA ASP A 744 -31.92 -34.57 -16.83
C ASP A 744 -33.11 -35.41 -16.30
N LEU A 745 -33.65 -35.13 -15.11
CA LEU A 745 -34.68 -35.96 -14.48
C LEU A 745 -36.12 -35.81 -15.04
N LEU A 746 -36.43 -34.81 -15.88
CA LEU A 746 -37.80 -34.54 -16.35
C LEU A 746 -37.96 -34.35 -17.87
N ARG A 747 -36.89 -34.41 -18.68
CA ARG A 747 -37.07 -34.54 -20.14
C ARG A 747 -37.54 -35.93 -20.57
N ALA A 748 -37.38 -36.94 -19.70
CA ALA A 748 -37.71 -38.33 -19.97
C ALA A 748 -39.16 -38.74 -19.60
N VAL A 749 -39.86 -37.98 -18.75
CA VAL A 749 -41.21 -38.37 -18.27
C VAL A 749 -42.32 -37.45 -18.80
N GLU A 750 -42.06 -36.14 -18.99
CA GLU A 750 -43.12 -35.19 -19.37
C GLU A 750 -43.40 -35.08 -20.89
N LYS A 751 -42.48 -35.46 -21.77
CA LYS A 751 -42.73 -35.39 -23.24
C LYS A 751 -43.49 -36.58 -23.83
N VAL A 752 -43.64 -37.68 -23.10
CA VAL A 752 -44.17 -38.95 -23.67
C VAL A 752 -45.47 -39.42 -23.01
N MET A 753 -45.76 -38.99 -21.78
CA MET A 753 -46.92 -39.49 -21.03
C MET A 753 -48.30 -39.08 -21.57
N PRO A 754 -48.53 -37.92 -22.22
CA PRO A 754 -49.87 -37.57 -22.71
C PRO A 754 -50.22 -38.00 -24.15
N LEU A 755 -49.28 -38.54 -24.95
CA LEU A 755 -49.48 -38.71 -26.41
C LEU A 755 -49.68 -40.16 -26.91
N LEU A 756 -49.55 -41.18 -26.07
CA LEU A 756 -49.74 -42.57 -26.51
C LEU A 756 -51.17 -43.04 -26.25
N ARG A 757 -52.00 -43.02 -27.30
CA ARG A 757 -53.33 -43.65 -27.28
C ARG A 757 -53.17 -45.17 -27.28
N PHE A 758 -53.94 -45.81 -26.41
CA PHE A 758 -53.93 -47.25 -26.07
C PHE A 758 -53.98 -48.26 -27.24
N ARG A 759 -54.37 -47.85 -28.47
CA ARG A 759 -54.52 -48.74 -29.63
C ARG A 759 -53.21 -49.08 -30.36
N ASP A 760 -52.17 -48.26 -30.26
CA ASP A 760 -50.89 -48.52 -30.94
C ASP A 760 -49.96 -49.42 -30.13
N MET A 761 -50.20 -49.54 -28.82
CA MET A 761 -49.40 -50.34 -27.90
C MET A 761 -49.55 -51.85 -28.15
N GLU A 762 -50.71 -52.32 -28.61
CA GLU A 762 -50.87 -53.73 -29.02
C GLU A 762 -50.26 -54.04 -30.40
N ARG A 763 -50.15 -53.03 -31.27
CA ARG A 763 -49.52 -53.20 -32.59
C ARG A 763 -48.00 -53.29 -32.43
N PHE A 764 -47.44 -52.41 -31.60
CA PHE A 764 -46.03 -52.40 -31.22
C PHE A 764 -45.62 -53.68 -30.46
N LYS A 765 -46.42 -54.15 -29.49
CA LYS A 765 -46.17 -55.45 -28.82
C LYS A 765 -46.12 -56.63 -29.79
N ARG A 766 -46.97 -56.63 -30.83
CA ARG A 766 -47.01 -57.70 -31.85
C ARG A 766 -45.83 -57.65 -32.82
N GLU A 767 -45.34 -56.47 -33.19
CA GLU A 767 -44.15 -56.32 -34.03
C GLU A 767 -42.86 -56.63 -33.28
N PHE A 768 -42.75 -56.19 -32.02
CA PHE A 768 -41.61 -56.46 -31.17
C PHE A 768 -41.44 -57.97 -30.87
N GLU A 769 -42.53 -58.69 -30.61
CA GLU A 769 -42.53 -60.15 -30.48
C GLU A 769 -42.12 -60.87 -31.79
N ARG A 770 -42.51 -60.33 -32.96
CA ARG A 770 -42.12 -60.90 -34.26
C ARG A 770 -40.64 -60.69 -34.54
N GLU A 771 -40.08 -59.54 -34.18
CA GLU A 771 -38.68 -59.19 -34.42
C GLU A 771 -37.75 -59.92 -33.45
N LYS A 772 -38.18 -60.12 -32.20
CA LYS A 772 -37.50 -60.98 -31.23
C LYS A 772 -37.39 -62.43 -31.73
N ARG A 773 -38.50 -63.02 -32.23
CA ARG A 773 -38.49 -64.36 -32.84
C ARG A 773 -37.65 -64.45 -34.12
N ARG A 774 -37.44 -63.33 -34.82
CA ARG A 774 -36.62 -63.26 -36.04
C ARG A 774 -35.12 -63.23 -35.71
N ARG A 775 -34.75 -62.55 -34.63
CA ARG A 775 -33.38 -62.53 -34.08
C ARG A 775 -33.01 -63.86 -33.44
N GLU A 776 -33.91 -64.46 -32.66
CA GLU A 776 -33.70 -65.81 -32.10
C GLU A 776 -33.48 -66.85 -33.22
N ARG A 777 -34.20 -66.76 -34.35
CA ARG A 777 -33.96 -67.62 -35.53
C ARG A 777 -32.70 -67.29 -36.35
N GLN A 778 -32.17 -66.08 -36.23
CA GLN A 778 -30.91 -65.69 -36.88
C GLN A 778 -29.69 -66.07 -36.04
N GLU A 779 -29.85 -66.18 -34.72
CA GLU A 779 -28.84 -66.67 -33.78
C GLU A 779 -28.73 -68.20 -33.82
N ASP A 780 -29.82 -68.93 -34.08
CA ASP A 780 -29.79 -70.40 -34.28
C ASP A 780 -29.27 -70.84 -35.67
N SER A 781 -29.02 -69.91 -36.59
CA SER A 781 -28.53 -70.18 -37.97
C SER A 781 -27.10 -69.67 -38.24
N LYS A 782 -26.40 -69.19 -37.21
CA LYS A 782 -24.96 -68.93 -37.21
C LYS A 782 -24.28 -69.92 -36.28
#